data_AF-A0A2E0E148-F1
#
_entry.id   AF-A0A2E0E148-F1
#
_cell.length_a   1.000
_cell.length_b   1.000
_cell.length_c   1.000
_cell.angle_alpha   90.00
_cell.angle_beta   90.00
_cell.angle_gamma   90.00
#
_symmetry.space_group_name_H-M   'P 1'
#
loop_
_entity.id
_entity.type
_entity.pdbx_description
1 polymer ?
#
loop_
_entity_poly.entity_id
_entity_poly.type
_entity_poly.pdbx_seq_one_letter_code
_entity_poly.pdbx_strand_id
1 'polypeptide(L)'
;WMAENADHVDEWIHSAMASLAACETPETIEGPAIEAAEEVALPDLGGRTVSVAIENAYLPYNYVDAETGEIGGFDYDFFGEICNRLNCELDYTEFAWEATIQSVGDGTFDTAGGGITITAEREETLDFTDSYISVDQRLIVGLGEDRFASLEEFGQMDELTVCSQTGTTNAETAIANFGEDRVILFETFGFAVQALLSGDCDSVIMDETAGQGYQGENAESLELLEGVLSADELGVPFPNGSDLVAPFNAAISSMKADGSLFELGSKYFTDAFTVTYDDIGDGAYAEPEVVPVAGGTLRLMMEAESDGINPTVNRFAISGHMMAGAIFDTLVWVTDDPCACVFVGGLAESWEANDDLTQWDFKIRENVEFHDGTMLDAATVAFAVERQLADPLISLALKPVLDTAREGGAVEVVDDMTVRFYALRPHVDFPTYFSGQLGYIPSLAYMQAALDDPALNQMPVGTGAFMMDSREQDLMTRVVKNPNWWYNDHLAAGEVLLDAIEFYVYTDSELGAGAMEAGDLDGVSTSSIDAAMILRDLADDGYQVVEQDLGEETFAMMNTSKAPFDDIRARKALTYATAKADYLEFIGQGELRSADSWFPPESIFHNPDVKQEADMPEMAAPLVAEYCGDNPDNCSDGKINMEFQYSGPSVIQDRIFDVLAAGYEPYFNVTKDMLLQDDHITQTAIGQFDFLTWRQMGARNPDGDGVWIVCDAIGFLSLNWPRYCSPERDEIIFEARGNTDRDAVVQAWKDVAVNVQESYTYVMLTHTLWNATYDPKVRGACDFKFPDGTEPYCRGTGGGYGSYSTMWFEE
;
A
#
# COMPACT_ATOMS: atom_id res chain seq x y z
N TRP A 1 64.31 -10.95 2.81
CA TRP A 1 63.94 -12.20 2.14
C TRP A 1 63.68 -11.99 0.65
N MET A 2 62.74 -11.13 0.24
CA MET A 2 62.43 -10.88 -1.18
C MET A 2 63.58 -10.23 -2.00
N ALA A 3 64.43 -9.41 -1.37
CA ALA A 3 65.57 -8.79 -2.07
C ALA A 3 66.72 -9.75 -2.43
N GLU A 4 66.77 -10.95 -1.84
CA GLU A 4 67.88 -11.91 -2.04
C GLU A 4 67.51 -13.07 -3.00
N ASN A 5 66.26 -13.12 -3.50
CA ASN A 5 65.74 -14.26 -4.27
C ASN A 5 65.09 -13.85 -5.62
N ALA A 6 65.39 -12.66 -6.14
CA ALA A 6 64.75 -12.11 -7.35
C ALA A 6 64.89 -13.00 -8.60
N ASP A 7 66.02 -13.67 -8.78
CA ASP A 7 66.26 -14.55 -9.95
C ASP A 7 65.38 -15.82 -9.95
N HIS A 8 64.88 -16.25 -8.77
CA HIS A 8 63.96 -17.39 -8.65
C HIS A 8 62.50 -17.02 -8.87
N VAL A 9 62.15 -15.74 -8.69
CA VAL A 9 60.79 -15.21 -8.92
C VAL A 9 60.53 -15.07 -10.42
N ASP A 10 61.53 -14.67 -11.21
CA ASP A 10 61.40 -14.54 -12.67
C ASP A 10 61.27 -15.90 -13.41
N GLU A 11 61.92 -16.96 -12.91
CA GLU A 11 61.73 -18.34 -13.41
C GLU A 11 60.34 -18.89 -13.07
N TRP A 12 59.78 -18.52 -11.91
CA TRP A 12 58.44 -18.92 -11.48
C TRP A 12 57.34 -18.26 -12.32
N ILE A 13 57.47 -16.95 -12.61
CA ILE A 13 56.53 -16.21 -13.46
C ILE A 13 56.52 -16.74 -14.90
N HIS A 14 57.70 -17.07 -15.46
CA HIS A 14 57.78 -17.64 -16.82
C HIS A 14 57.19 -19.05 -16.93
N SER A 15 57.32 -19.87 -15.87
CA SER A 15 56.72 -21.21 -15.83
C SER A 15 55.19 -21.15 -15.69
N ALA A 16 54.68 -20.23 -14.87
CA ALA A 16 53.24 -20.03 -14.67
C ALA A 16 52.56 -19.53 -15.96
N MET A 17 53.18 -18.59 -16.68
CA MET A 17 52.64 -18.09 -17.96
C MET A 17 52.67 -19.14 -19.09
N ALA A 18 53.60 -20.11 -19.07
CA ALA A 18 53.62 -21.19 -20.06
C ALA A 18 52.50 -22.23 -19.82
N SER A 19 52.04 -22.40 -18.58
CA SER A 19 50.95 -23.33 -18.22
C SER A 19 49.55 -22.79 -18.59
N LEU A 20 49.37 -21.47 -18.65
CA LEU A 20 48.11 -20.82 -19.06
C LEU A 20 47.79 -20.95 -20.56
N ALA A 21 48.77 -21.33 -21.40
CA ALA A 21 48.57 -21.49 -22.84
C ALA A 21 48.18 -22.92 -23.28
N ALA A 22 48.18 -23.89 -22.37
CA ALA A 22 47.78 -25.27 -22.65
C ALA A 22 46.78 -25.73 -21.58
N CYS A 23 45.53 -25.96 -22.01
CA CYS A 23 44.43 -26.40 -21.16
C CYS A 23 44.68 -27.85 -20.68
N GLU A 24 45.40 -28.01 -19.56
CA GLU A 24 45.48 -29.24 -18.76
C GLU A 24 45.37 -28.88 -17.27
N THR A 25 44.69 -29.73 -16.49
CA THR A 25 44.45 -29.59 -15.04
C THR A 25 45.74 -29.47 -14.22
N PRO A 26 45.84 -28.59 -13.21
CA PRO A 26 47.07 -28.47 -12.43
C PRO A 26 47.25 -29.65 -11.47
N GLU A 27 48.43 -30.29 -11.51
CA GLU A 27 48.96 -31.08 -10.40
C GLU A 27 49.25 -30.15 -9.21
N THR A 28 48.99 -30.64 -8.00
CA THR A 28 49.28 -29.99 -6.72
C THR A 28 50.73 -29.51 -6.65
N ILE A 29 50.93 -28.20 -6.54
CA ILE A 29 52.24 -27.60 -6.25
C ILE A 29 52.43 -27.56 -4.73
N GLU A 30 53.35 -28.37 -4.21
CA GLU A 30 53.78 -28.27 -2.81
C GLU A 30 54.51 -26.93 -2.58
N GLY A 31 54.04 -26.16 -1.60
CA GLY A 31 54.72 -24.95 -1.11
C GLY A 31 56.07 -25.30 -0.46
N PRO A 32 56.98 -24.31 -0.31
CA PRO A 32 58.29 -24.56 0.27
C PRO A 32 58.15 -25.05 1.71
N ALA A 33 58.91 -26.09 2.08
CA ALA A 33 58.92 -26.65 3.42
C ALA A 33 59.29 -25.57 4.46
N ILE A 34 58.33 -25.22 5.30
CA ILE A 34 58.55 -24.34 6.46
C ILE A 34 59.20 -25.19 7.55
N GLU A 35 60.38 -24.76 8.04
CA GLU A 35 60.99 -25.35 9.24
C GLU A 35 60.02 -25.22 10.42
N ALA A 36 59.83 -26.32 11.17
CA ALA A 36 58.91 -26.38 12.30
C ALA A 36 59.13 -25.21 13.27
N ALA A 37 58.11 -24.35 13.39
CA ALA A 37 58.06 -23.30 14.39
C ALA A 37 58.12 -23.91 15.81
N GLU A 38 58.85 -23.27 16.72
CA GLU A 38 58.81 -23.61 18.15
C GLU A 38 57.35 -23.53 18.66
N GLU A 39 56.88 -24.55 19.37
CA GLU A 39 55.59 -24.55 20.08
C GLU A 39 55.53 -23.34 21.04
N VAL A 40 54.75 -22.32 20.67
CA VAL A 40 54.41 -21.22 21.56
C VAL A 40 53.49 -21.80 22.63
N ALA A 41 53.94 -21.85 23.89
CA ALA A 41 53.08 -22.26 25.00
C ALA A 41 51.95 -21.23 25.20
N LEU A 42 50.73 -21.59 24.78
CA LEU A 42 49.56 -20.72 24.88
C LEU A 42 49.05 -20.63 26.33
N PRO A 43 48.66 -19.43 26.80
CA PRO A 43 47.98 -19.26 28.09
C PRO A 43 46.60 -19.94 28.12
N ASP A 44 46.20 -20.44 29.28
CA ASP A 44 44.87 -21.04 29.52
C ASP A 44 44.04 -20.10 30.41
N LEU A 45 42.90 -19.66 29.90
CA LEU A 45 41.94 -18.76 30.56
C LEU A 45 40.90 -19.51 31.41
N GLY A 46 40.92 -20.84 31.44
CA GLY A 46 40.16 -21.65 32.39
C GLY A 46 38.64 -21.63 32.20
N GLY A 47 38.16 -21.42 30.97
CA GLY A 47 36.74 -21.26 30.64
C GLY A 47 36.18 -19.89 31.01
N ARG A 48 37.02 -18.85 31.15
CA ARG A 48 36.56 -17.49 31.39
C ARG A 48 35.65 -17.04 30.24
N THR A 49 34.49 -16.48 30.58
CA THR A 49 33.64 -15.78 29.61
C THR A 49 34.26 -14.43 29.23
N VAL A 50 34.34 -14.15 27.93
CA VAL A 50 34.76 -12.88 27.34
C VAL A 50 33.55 -12.25 26.67
N SER A 51 33.11 -11.10 27.17
CA SER A 51 31.99 -10.35 26.62
C SER A 51 32.43 -9.51 25.40
N VAL A 52 31.69 -9.63 24.30
CA VAL A 52 32.02 -9.02 23.00
C VAL A 52 30.85 -8.18 22.51
N ALA A 53 31.04 -6.87 22.35
CA ALA A 53 30.10 -6.02 21.63
C ALA A 53 30.22 -6.24 20.12
N ILE A 54 29.10 -6.42 19.43
CA ILE A 54 29.05 -6.70 17.99
C ILE A 54 27.81 -6.05 17.36
N GLU A 55 27.90 -5.56 16.13
CA GLU A 55 26.83 -4.77 15.49
C GLU A 55 25.83 -5.64 14.71
N ASN A 56 26.31 -6.73 14.13
CA ASN A 56 25.60 -7.62 13.19
C ASN A 56 25.13 -6.95 11.90
N ALA A 57 25.73 -5.82 11.51
CA ALA A 57 25.40 -5.09 10.29
C ALA A 57 26.64 -4.69 9.49
N TYR A 58 27.75 -5.46 9.56
CA TYR A 58 29.01 -5.11 8.90
C TYR A 58 29.65 -6.31 8.18
N LEU A 59 29.37 -6.47 6.89
CA LEU A 59 29.97 -7.51 6.05
C LEU A 59 31.43 -7.19 5.67
N PRO A 60 32.32 -8.19 5.58
CA PRO A 60 32.14 -9.61 5.93
C PRO A 60 32.45 -9.92 7.42
N TYR A 61 32.54 -8.90 8.27
CA TYR A 61 33.01 -9.00 9.65
C TYR A 61 31.99 -9.66 10.59
N ASN A 62 30.73 -9.21 10.61
CA ASN A 62 29.69 -9.74 11.47
C ASN A 62 28.28 -9.45 10.93
N TYR A 63 27.41 -10.46 10.99
CA TYR A 63 26.01 -10.40 10.56
C TYR A 63 25.15 -11.49 11.22
N VAL A 64 23.83 -11.31 11.13
CA VAL A 64 22.83 -12.37 11.35
C VAL A 64 22.13 -12.63 10.03
N ASP A 65 22.13 -13.89 9.58
CA ASP A 65 21.42 -14.31 8.38
C ASP A 65 19.90 -14.11 8.55
N ALA A 66 19.27 -13.39 7.61
CA ALA A 66 17.87 -12.99 7.71
C ALA A 66 16.89 -14.17 7.59
N GLU A 67 17.27 -15.24 6.88
CA GLU A 67 16.41 -16.41 6.68
C GLU A 67 16.47 -17.38 7.87
N THR A 68 17.67 -17.60 8.40
CA THR A 68 17.95 -18.65 9.38
C THR A 68 18.11 -18.13 10.81
N GLY A 69 18.43 -16.85 10.98
CA GLY A 69 18.78 -16.25 12.27
C GLY A 69 20.15 -16.71 12.80
N GLU A 70 20.98 -17.34 11.97
CA GLU A 70 22.32 -17.79 12.36
C GLU A 70 23.33 -16.63 12.30
N ILE A 71 24.18 -16.51 13.32
CA ILE A 71 25.30 -15.56 13.33
C ILE A 71 26.41 -16.00 12.35
N GLY A 72 27.01 -15.04 11.65
CA GLY A 72 28.07 -15.30 10.69
C GLY A 72 29.03 -14.13 10.53
N GLY A 73 30.23 -14.40 10.00
CA GLY A 73 31.25 -13.39 9.72
C GLY A 73 32.63 -13.71 10.28
N PHE A 74 33.63 -12.92 9.85
CA PHE A 74 35.02 -13.05 10.27
C PHE A 74 35.19 -12.93 11.79
N ASP A 75 34.50 -12.00 12.45
CA ASP A 75 34.66 -11.75 13.89
C ASP A 75 34.24 -12.99 14.70
N TYR A 76 33.13 -13.63 14.36
CA TYR A 76 32.65 -14.83 15.05
C TYR A 76 33.65 -15.99 14.97
N ASP A 77 34.19 -16.26 13.77
CA ASP A 77 35.19 -17.32 13.58
C ASP A 77 36.55 -16.94 14.22
N PHE A 78 36.94 -15.66 14.16
CA PHE A 78 38.20 -15.17 14.71
C PHE A 78 38.22 -15.25 16.23
N PHE A 79 37.21 -14.70 16.91
CA PHE A 79 37.07 -14.81 18.36
C PHE A 79 36.88 -16.27 18.79
N GLY A 80 36.11 -17.06 18.02
CA GLY A 80 35.92 -18.48 18.23
C GLY A 80 37.23 -19.26 18.26
N GLU A 81 38.10 -19.03 17.27
CA GLU A 81 39.40 -19.70 17.18
C GLU A 81 40.37 -19.24 18.28
N ILE A 82 40.37 -17.95 18.65
CA ILE A 82 41.15 -17.46 19.80
C ILE A 82 40.69 -18.13 21.09
N CYS A 83 39.38 -18.22 21.34
CA CYS A 83 38.87 -18.84 22.56
C CYS A 83 39.03 -20.35 22.60
N ASN A 84 38.99 -21.03 21.45
CA ASN A 84 39.36 -22.44 21.33
C ASN A 84 40.82 -22.67 21.76
N ARG A 85 41.74 -21.78 21.36
CA ARG A 85 43.16 -21.84 21.73
C ARG A 85 43.44 -21.50 23.18
N LEU A 86 42.73 -20.51 23.72
CA LEU A 86 42.95 -19.98 25.06
C LEU A 86 42.04 -20.61 26.12
N ASN A 87 41.12 -21.50 25.74
CA ASN A 87 40.09 -22.06 26.62
C ASN A 87 39.27 -20.94 27.31
N CYS A 88 38.59 -20.12 26.52
CA CYS A 88 37.56 -19.17 26.98
C CYS A 88 36.19 -19.47 26.36
N GLU A 89 35.15 -18.86 26.92
CA GLU A 89 33.79 -18.83 26.39
C GLU A 89 33.48 -17.43 25.87
N LEU A 90 32.63 -17.30 24.85
CA LEU A 90 32.27 -16.02 24.25
C LEU A 90 30.82 -15.67 24.59
N ASP A 91 30.59 -14.41 24.92
CA ASP A 91 29.26 -13.84 25.18
C ASP A 91 29.08 -12.61 24.28
N TYR A 92 28.41 -12.82 23.14
CA TYR A 92 28.16 -11.78 22.16
C TYR A 92 26.91 -10.99 22.55
N THR A 93 27.03 -9.66 22.56
CA THR A 93 25.91 -8.75 22.74
C THR A 93 25.81 -7.85 21.54
N GLU A 94 24.64 -7.88 20.89
CA GLU A 94 24.32 -6.95 19.82
C GLU A 94 24.26 -5.52 20.36
N PHE A 95 25.03 -4.60 19.76
CA PHE A 95 25.24 -3.26 20.29
C PHE A 95 25.58 -2.26 19.18
N ALA A 96 24.97 -1.06 19.26
CA ALA A 96 25.15 -0.01 18.27
C ALA A 96 26.60 0.52 18.22
N TRP A 97 27.14 0.66 17.01
CA TRP A 97 28.53 1.03 16.76
C TRP A 97 28.96 2.35 17.40
N GLU A 98 28.11 3.37 17.32
CA GLU A 98 28.33 4.70 17.89
C GLU A 98 28.76 4.67 19.37
N ALA A 99 28.27 3.68 20.13
CA ALA A 99 28.59 3.53 21.56
C ALA A 99 29.67 2.48 21.84
N THR A 100 30.07 1.68 20.86
CA THR A 100 30.92 0.48 21.04
C THR A 100 32.28 0.82 21.64
N ILE A 101 33.05 1.74 21.04
CA ILE A 101 34.40 2.09 21.49
C ILE A 101 34.38 2.60 22.94
N GLN A 102 33.44 3.48 23.26
CA GLN A 102 33.29 4.03 24.61
C GLN A 102 32.87 2.95 25.62
N SER A 103 31.96 2.05 25.24
CA SER A 103 31.47 0.99 26.12
C SER A 103 32.56 -0.02 26.53
N VAL A 104 33.50 -0.33 25.62
CA VAL A 104 34.70 -1.12 25.94
C VAL A 104 35.63 -0.32 26.85
N GLY A 105 35.86 0.97 26.58
CA GLY A 105 36.71 1.83 27.41
C GLY A 105 36.22 1.94 28.85
N ASP A 106 34.89 1.96 29.04
CA ASP A 106 34.24 1.98 30.35
C ASP A 106 34.19 0.60 31.05
N GLY A 107 34.57 -0.47 30.34
CA GLY A 107 34.54 -1.85 30.84
C GLY A 107 33.13 -2.45 30.91
N THR A 108 32.19 -1.94 30.12
CA THR A 108 30.85 -2.55 29.93
C THR A 108 30.97 -3.89 29.22
N PHE A 109 31.86 -3.97 28.23
CA PHE A 109 32.27 -5.20 27.55
C PHE A 109 33.78 -5.42 27.71
N ASP A 110 34.22 -6.68 27.71
CA ASP A 110 35.64 -7.02 27.73
C ASP A 110 36.31 -6.61 26.41
N THR A 111 35.62 -6.71 25.28
CA THR A 111 36.13 -6.37 23.95
C THR A 111 35.00 -6.10 22.94
N ALA A 112 35.33 -5.81 21.68
CA ALA A 112 34.39 -5.59 20.59
C ALA A 112 34.91 -6.14 19.25
N GLY A 113 33.99 -6.56 18.38
CA GLY A 113 34.23 -6.88 16.97
C GLY A 113 34.05 -5.68 16.04
N GLY A 114 34.15 -5.89 14.73
CA GLY A 114 33.93 -4.86 13.72
C GLY A 114 35.20 -4.26 13.12
N GLY A 115 36.33 -4.97 13.13
CA GLY A 115 37.54 -4.53 12.41
C GLY A 115 38.11 -3.20 12.94
N ILE A 116 38.41 -3.11 14.23
CA ILE A 116 38.70 -1.81 14.88
C ILE A 116 40.14 -1.36 14.61
N THR A 117 40.29 -0.25 13.89
CA THR A 117 41.60 0.40 13.64
C THR A 117 42.29 0.82 14.94
N ILE A 118 43.57 0.48 15.06
CA ILE A 118 44.47 0.96 16.11
C ILE A 118 44.86 2.41 15.80
N THR A 119 44.37 3.35 16.61
CA THR A 119 44.74 4.78 16.48
C THR A 119 45.30 5.31 17.79
N ALA A 120 46.18 6.31 17.70
CA ALA A 120 46.77 6.94 18.89
C ALA A 120 45.71 7.56 19.82
N GLU A 121 44.56 7.97 19.27
CA GLU A 121 43.44 8.51 20.04
C GLU A 121 42.70 7.40 20.81
N ARG A 122 42.40 6.27 20.16
CA ARG A 122 41.78 5.11 20.82
C ARG A 122 42.70 4.51 21.88
N GLU A 123 44.02 4.51 21.66
CA GLU A 123 45.02 4.09 22.66
C GLU A 123 45.07 4.98 23.92
N GLU A 124 44.43 6.16 23.93
CA GLU A 124 44.30 6.96 25.16
C GLU A 124 43.32 6.32 26.16
N THR A 125 42.32 5.58 25.66
CA THR A 125 41.22 5.01 26.46
C THR A 125 41.14 3.48 26.42
N LEU A 126 41.86 2.84 25.50
CA LEU A 126 41.86 1.38 25.27
C LEU A 126 43.29 0.83 25.15
N ASP A 127 43.47 -0.42 25.56
CA ASP A 127 44.64 -1.23 25.17
C ASP A 127 44.28 -2.06 23.92
N PHE A 128 45.22 -2.26 23.01
CA PHE A 128 45.03 -3.08 21.80
C PHE A 128 45.92 -4.32 21.79
N THR A 129 45.47 -5.36 21.08
CA THR A 129 46.35 -6.43 20.64
C THR A 129 47.36 -5.95 19.61
N ASP A 130 48.36 -6.78 19.34
CA ASP A 130 49.11 -6.70 18.09
C ASP A 130 48.12 -6.80 16.92
N SER A 131 48.35 -6.01 15.88
CA SER A 131 47.53 -6.01 14.68
C SER A 131 47.38 -7.40 14.09
N TYR A 132 46.17 -7.80 13.72
CA TYR A 132 45.92 -9.10 13.07
C TYR A 132 45.80 -8.98 11.54
N ILE A 133 45.48 -7.79 11.01
CA ILE A 133 45.40 -7.50 9.58
C ILE A 133 45.67 -6.01 9.32
N SER A 134 46.15 -5.71 8.13
CA SER A 134 46.30 -4.34 7.60
C SER A 134 45.29 -4.18 6.47
N VAL A 135 44.49 -3.12 6.50
CA VAL A 135 43.45 -2.84 5.50
C VAL A 135 43.66 -1.47 4.87
N ASP A 136 43.50 -1.38 3.55
CA ASP A 136 43.54 -0.12 2.82
C ASP A 136 42.15 0.52 2.81
N GLN A 137 42.03 1.81 3.14
CA GLN A 137 40.78 2.57 2.94
C GLN A 137 40.72 3.09 1.51
N ARG A 138 39.61 2.82 0.82
CA ARG A 138 39.40 3.16 -0.61
C ARG A 138 38.02 3.77 -0.83
N LEU A 139 37.86 4.41 -1.99
CA LEU A 139 36.54 4.87 -2.44
C LEU A 139 35.88 3.78 -3.28
N ILE A 140 34.62 3.49 -2.98
CA ILE A 140 33.69 2.81 -3.87
C ILE A 140 32.92 3.87 -4.67
N VAL A 141 32.71 3.63 -5.96
CA VAL A 141 32.01 4.54 -6.88
C VAL A 141 31.05 3.73 -7.76
N GLY A 142 30.12 4.42 -8.43
CA GLY A 142 29.25 3.79 -9.42
C GLY A 142 30.05 3.22 -10.61
N LEU A 143 29.67 2.03 -11.08
CA LEU A 143 30.33 1.38 -12.21
C LEU A 143 30.16 2.24 -13.48
N GLY A 144 31.29 2.56 -14.13
CA GLY A 144 31.28 3.38 -15.34
C GLY A 144 31.21 4.88 -15.08
N GLU A 145 31.49 5.31 -13.85
CA GLU A 145 31.75 6.71 -13.51
C GLU A 145 32.81 7.32 -14.45
N ASP A 146 32.47 8.42 -15.12
CA ASP A 146 33.29 9.06 -16.15
C ASP A 146 33.65 10.52 -15.85
N ARG A 147 33.20 11.05 -14.70
CA ARG A 147 33.48 12.42 -14.26
C ARG A 147 34.93 12.59 -13.78
N PHE A 148 35.56 11.54 -13.28
CA PHE A 148 36.96 11.51 -12.81
C PHE A 148 37.61 10.14 -13.06
N ALA A 149 38.93 10.11 -13.25
CA ALA A 149 39.70 8.89 -13.52
C ALA A 149 40.64 8.48 -12.38
N SER A 150 40.73 9.27 -11.31
CA SER A 150 41.60 8.97 -10.16
C SER A 150 41.15 9.67 -8.89
N LEU A 151 41.64 9.19 -7.75
CA LEU A 151 41.44 9.83 -6.45
C LEU A 151 41.92 11.30 -6.40
N GLU A 152 43.00 11.62 -7.13
CA GLU A 152 43.51 13.00 -7.22
C GLU A 152 42.53 13.92 -7.96
N GLU A 153 41.90 13.42 -9.03
CA GLU A 153 40.89 14.17 -9.78
C GLU A 153 39.61 14.34 -8.97
N PHE A 154 39.14 13.27 -8.29
CA PHE A 154 38.00 13.32 -7.38
C PHE A 154 38.20 14.37 -6.26
N GLY A 155 39.39 14.41 -5.67
CA GLY A 155 39.73 15.37 -4.61
C GLY A 155 39.69 16.84 -5.06
N GLN A 156 39.84 17.13 -6.35
CA GLN A 156 39.81 18.49 -6.91
C GLN A 156 38.40 19.00 -7.28
N MET A 157 37.38 18.14 -7.20
CA MET A 157 35.99 18.44 -7.58
C MET A 157 35.15 18.68 -6.32
N ASP A 158 35.05 19.94 -5.90
CA ASP A 158 34.37 20.36 -4.67
C ASP A 158 32.86 20.05 -4.67
N GLU A 159 32.26 19.79 -5.85
CA GLU A 159 30.87 19.40 -6.02
C GLU A 159 30.57 17.93 -5.70
N LEU A 160 31.60 17.07 -5.63
CA LEU A 160 31.42 15.64 -5.39
C LEU A 160 31.41 15.34 -3.90
N THR A 161 30.48 14.49 -3.49
CA THR A 161 30.23 14.11 -2.10
C THR A 161 30.76 12.71 -1.76
N VAL A 162 31.07 12.51 -0.48
CA VAL A 162 31.58 11.23 0.04
C VAL A 162 30.70 10.78 1.18
N CYS A 163 30.08 9.62 1.04
CA CYS A 163 29.35 8.96 2.11
C CYS A 163 30.29 8.14 3.00
N SER A 164 29.95 8.01 4.28
CA SER A 164 30.57 7.05 5.20
C SER A 164 29.66 6.78 6.41
N GLN A 165 30.01 5.77 7.21
CA GLN A 165 29.34 5.53 8.49
C GLN A 165 29.90 6.46 9.58
N THR A 166 29.02 7.07 10.36
CA THR A 166 29.40 7.93 11.50
C THR A 166 30.23 7.18 12.55
N GLY A 167 31.14 7.89 13.23
CA GLY A 167 31.98 7.33 14.29
C GLY A 167 33.11 6.38 13.82
N THR A 168 33.36 6.26 12.52
CA THR A 168 34.41 5.39 11.95
C THR A 168 35.68 6.15 11.56
N THR A 169 36.81 5.46 11.47
CA THR A 169 38.05 6.01 10.88
C THR A 169 37.88 6.31 9.39
N ASN A 170 36.96 5.65 8.70
CA ASN A 170 36.58 5.96 7.33
C ASN A 170 35.94 7.36 7.23
N ALA A 171 35.02 7.70 8.14
CA ALA A 171 34.46 9.06 8.22
C ALA A 171 35.54 10.11 8.56
N GLU A 172 36.44 9.82 9.51
CA GLU A 172 37.56 10.69 9.84
C GLU A 172 38.48 10.93 8.63
N THR A 173 38.84 9.87 7.90
CA THR A 173 39.65 9.96 6.68
C THR A 173 38.93 10.74 5.59
N ALA A 174 37.62 10.55 5.39
CA ALA A 174 36.85 11.35 4.44
C ALA A 174 36.86 12.84 4.81
N ILE A 175 36.60 13.18 6.07
CA ILE A 175 36.61 14.57 6.54
C ILE A 175 38.02 15.17 6.39
N ALA A 176 39.07 14.42 6.71
CA ALA A 176 40.45 14.88 6.59
C ALA A 176 40.89 15.13 5.15
N ASN A 177 40.40 14.34 4.18
CA ASN A 177 40.80 14.43 2.77
C ASN A 177 39.88 15.36 1.94
N PHE A 178 38.58 15.41 2.25
CA PHE A 178 37.59 16.09 1.41
C PHE A 178 36.88 17.26 2.12
N GLY A 179 36.96 17.34 3.45
CA GLY A 179 36.32 18.39 4.26
C GLY A 179 34.89 18.06 4.65
N GLU A 180 34.48 18.51 5.84
CA GLU A 180 33.19 18.19 6.47
C GLU A 180 31.98 18.55 5.60
N ASP A 181 32.04 19.66 4.85
CA ASP A 181 30.96 20.12 3.96
C ASP A 181 30.64 19.16 2.80
N ARG A 182 31.54 18.21 2.49
CA ARG A 182 31.40 17.22 1.41
C ARG A 182 31.07 15.82 1.91
N VAL A 183 31.04 15.61 3.23
CA VAL A 183 30.86 14.28 3.83
C VAL A 183 29.43 14.12 4.33
N ILE A 184 28.77 13.07 3.86
CA ILE A 184 27.41 12.69 4.29
C ILE A 184 27.54 11.44 5.16
N LEU A 185 27.08 11.53 6.40
CA LEU A 185 27.22 10.45 7.37
C LEU A 185 25.91 9.68 7.54
N PHE A 186 26.01 8.37 7.54
CA PHE A 186 24.91 7.43 7.75
C PHE A 186 25.17 6.57 8.99
N GLU A 187 24.10 5.99 9.55
CA GLU A 187 24.19 5.14 10.73
C GLU A 187 24.89 3.80 10.45
N THR A 188 24.80 3.29 9.20
CA THR A 188 25.47 2.06 8.74
C THR A 188 26.16 2.27 7.38
N PHE A 189 27.17 1.45 7.07
CA PHE A 189 27.75 1.43 5.72
C PHE A 189 26.73 0.98 4.65
N GLY A 190 25.76 0.13 5.01
CA GLY A 190 24.70 -0.31 4.10
C GLY A 190 23.89 0.87 3.56
N PHE A 191 23.45 1.76 4.45
CA PHE A 191 22.75 2.97 4.03
C PHE A 191 23.63 3.92 3.21
N ALA A 192 24.92 4.05 3.54
CA ALA A 192 25.85 4.84 2.75
C ALA A 192 26.00 4.30 1.31
N VAL A 193 26.03 2.98 1.11
CA VAL A 193 26.10 2.36 -0.22
C VAL A 193 24.78 2.47 -0.98
N GLN A 194 23.64 2.32 -0.30
CA GLN A 194 22.33 2.56 -0.92
C GLN A 194 22.15 4.01 -1.37
N ALA A 195 22.67 4.97 -0.61
CA ALA A 195 22.72 6.37 -1.01
C ALA A 195 23.57 6.56 -2.28
N LEU A 196 24.72 5.88 -2.39
CA LEU A 196 25.52 5.90 -3.62
C LEU A 196 24.74 5.30 -4.81
N LEU A 197 24.11 4.14 -4.63
CA LEU A 197 23.32 3.48 -5.69
C LEU A 197 22.12 4.33 -6.15
N SER A 198 21.51 5.07 -5.22
CA SER A 198 20.38 5.97 -5.48
C SER A 198 20.81 7.33 -6.05
N GLY A 199 22.12 7.62 -6.06
CA GLY A 199 22.69 8.88 -6.54
C GLY A 199 22.64 10.04 -5.54
N ASP A 200 22.42 9.74 -4.26
CA ASP A 200 22.41 10.72 -3.15
C ASP A 200 23.82 11.11 -2.71
N CYS A 201 24.83 10.32 -3.08
CA CYS A 201 26.24 10.73 -3.02
C CYS A 201 27.07 10.13 -4.15
N ASP A 202 28.30 10.63 -4.33
CA ASP A 202 29.14 10.30 -5.48
C ASP A 202 30.17 9.19 -5.21
N SER A 203 30.44 8.89 -3.93
CA SER A 203 31.31 7.79 -3.52
C SER A 203 31.04 7.40 -2.08
N VAL A 204 31.47 6.20 -1.68
CA VAL A 204 31.55 5.79 -0.26
C VAL A 204 33.01 5.50 0.08
N ILE A 205 33.51 6.05 1.19
CA ILE A 205 34.80 5.61 1.74
C ILE A 205 34.58 4.44 2.71
N MET A 206 35.36 3.38 2.52
CA MET A 206 35.34 2.20 3.39
C MET A 206 36.65 1.40 3.29
N ASP A 207 36.83 0.46 4.21
CA ASP A 207 37.92 -0.50 4.16
C ASP A 207 37.80 -1.38 2.91
N GLU A 208 38.91 -1.62 2.20
CA GLU A 208 38.94 -2.38 0.94
C GLU A 208 38.31 -3.76 1.10
N THR A 209 38.50 -4.40 2.25
CA THR A 209 37.94 -5.72 2.55
C THR A 209 36.41 -5.71 2.62
N ALA A 210 35.81 -4.67 3.19
CA ALA A 210 34.36 -4.47 3.17
C ALA A 210 33.87 -4.02 1.78
N GLY A 211 34.63 -3.14 1.12
CA GLY A 211 34.30 -2.65 -0.22
C GLY A 211 34.34 -3.70 -1.31
N GLN A 212 35.21 -4.71 -1.18
CA GLN A 212 35.20 -5.89 -2.06
C GLN A 212 33.92 -6.71 -1.88
N GLY A 213 33.37 -6.77 -0.67
CA GLY A 213 32.06 -7.37 -0.40
C GLY A 213 30.94 -6.65 -1.15
N TYR A 214 30.83 -5.33 -0.95
CA TYR A 214 29.82 -4.52 -1.66
C TYR A 214 29.98 -4.52 -3.18
N GLN A 215 31.22 -4.52 -3.67
CA GLN A 215 31.49 -4.64 -5.11
C GLN A 215 31.11 -6.03 -5.63
N GLY A 216 31.31 -7.09 -4.85
CA GLY A 216 30.92 -8.46 -5.24
C GLY A 216 29.40 -8.61 -5.39
N GLU A 217 28.65 -8.09 -4.43
CA GLU A 217 27.17 -8.01 -4.46
C GLU A 217 26.68 -7.16 -5.64
N ASN A 218 27.29 -5.99 -5.83
CA ASN A 218 26.86 -5.00 -6.81
C ASN A 218 27.82 -4.96 -8.02
N ALA A 219 28.28 -6.11 -8.49
CA ALA A 219 29.34 -6.18 -9.52
C ALA A 219 28.95 -5.52 -10.86
N GLU A 220 27.65 -5.34 -11.11
CA GLU A 220 27.12 -4.64 -12.27
C GLU A 220 26.89 -3.13 -12.03
N SER A 221 27.12 -2.63 -10.83
CA SER A 221 26.73 -1.27 -10.41
C SER A 221 27.77 -0.51 -9.60
N LEU A 222 28.76 -1.17 -8.99
CA LEU A 222 29.82 -0.52 -8.21
C LEU A 222 31.22 -0.97 -8.64
N GLU A 223 32.21 -0.11 -8.44
CA GLU A 223 33.62 -0.44 -8.55
C GLU A 223 34.48 0.26 -7.49
N LEU A 224 35.56 -0.40 -7.06
CA LEU A 224 36.57 0.21 -6.18
C LEU A 224 37.53 1.08 -7.00
N LEU A 225 37.54 2.38 -6.70
CA LEU A 225 38.42 3.35 -7.36
C LEU A 225 39.89 3.06 -7.04
N GLU A 226 40.76 3.01 -8.07
CA GLU A 226 42.21 2.85 -7.90
C GLU A 226 42.81 3.97 -7.03
N GLY A 227 43.56 3.58 -5.99
CA GLY A 227 44.18 4.48 -5.03
C GLY A 227 43.87 4.08 -3.58
N VAL A 228 44.78 4.42 -2.68
CA VAL A 228 44.67 4.16 -1.24
C VAL A 228 44.69 5.50 -0.51
N LEU A 229 43.69 5.74 0.35
CA LEU A 229 43.57 6.96 1.15
C LEU A 229 44.34 6.85 2.47
N SER A 230 44.19 5.71 3.15
CA SER A 230 44.90 5.35 4.37
C SER A 230 45.17 3.84 4.36
N ALA A 231 46.18 3.40 5.10
CA ALA A 231 46.43 1.99 5.40
C ALA A 231 46.40 1.83 6.91
N ASP A 232 45.45 1.05 7.39
CA ASP A 232 45.04 0.97 8.78
C ASP A 232 45.32 -0.41 9.35
N GLU A 233 45.93 -0.47 10.53
CA GLU A 233 46.19 -1.71 11.25
C GLU A 233 45.02 -2.01 12.19
N LEU A 234 44.41 -3.19 12.07
CA LEU A 234 43.26 -3.60 12.89
C LEU A 234 43.70 -4.44 14.08
N GLY A 235 43.18 -4.12 15.26
CA GLY A 235 43.49 -4.80 16.51
C GLY A 235 42.23 -5.02 17.36
N VAL A 236 42.32 -5.95 18.30
CA VAL A 236 41.23 -6.22 19.25
C VAL A 236 41.35 -5.24 20.42
N PRO A 237 40.35 -4.37 20.67
CA PRO A 237 40.40 -3.42 21.77
C PRO A 237 40.02 -4.08 23.10
N PHE A 238 40.62 -3.60 24.17
CA PHE A 238 40.31 -3.97 25.54
C PHE A 238 40.30 -2.74 26.45
N PRO A 239 39.59 -2.76 27.58
CA PRO A 239 39.73 -1.72 28.60
C PRO A 239 41.18 -1.55 29.03
N ASN A 240 41.61 -0.32 29.28
CA ASN A 240 42.96 -0.02 29.77
C ASN A 240 43.36 -0.86 31.00
N GLY A 241 44.49 -1.54 30.91
CA GLY A 241 45.02 -2.45 31.92
C GLY A 241 44.45 -3.87 31.88
N SER A 242 43.74 -4.25 30.81
CA SER A 242 43.16 -5.59 30.65
C SER A 242 44.21 -6.69 30.68
N ASP A 243 43.91 -7.77 31.40
CA ASP A 243 44.75 -8.97 31.45
C ASP A 243 44.57 -9.89 30.23
N LEU A 244 43.64 -9.56 29.31
CA LEU A 244 43.34 -10.34 28.11
C LEU A 244 44.24 -10.00 26.91
N VAL A 245 44.87 -8.82 26.89
CA VAL A 245 45.73 -8.37 25.78
C VAL A 245 46.87 -9.35 25.50
N ALA A 246 47.62 -9.74 26.53
CA ALA A 246 48.76 -10.64 26.37
C ALA A 246 48.37 -12.07 25.93
N PRO A 247 47.33 -12.71 26.51
CA PRO A 247 46.76 -13.95 25.99
C PRO A 247 46.29 -13.87 24.54
N PHE A 248 45.56 -12.82 24.15
CA PHE A 248 45.09 -12.64 22.78
C PHE A 248 46.26 -12.44 21.80
N ASN A 249 47.30 -11.68 22.18
CA ASN A 249 48.53 -11.57 21.38
C ASN A 249 49.23 -12.91 21.17
N ALA A 250 49.25 -13.78 22.19
CA ALA A 250 49.81 -15.12 22.07
C ALA A 250 49.00 -15.99 21.09
N ALA A 251 47.67 -15.91 21.13
CA ALA A 251 46.79 -16.61 20.20
C ALA A 251 46.96 -16.10 18.76
N ILE A 252 46.89 -14.78 18.53
CA ILE A 252 47.11 -14.16 17.22
C ILE A 252 48.48 -14.52 16.66
N SER A 253 49.53 -14.46 17.48
CA SER A 253 50.88 -14.88 17.08
C SER A 253 50.95 -16.35 16.68
N SER A 254 50.25 -17.23 17.41
CA SER A 254 50.17 -18.64 17.06
C SER A 254 49.42 -18.88 15.75
N MET A 255 48.32 -18.16 15.52
CA MET A 255 47.52 -18.27 14.29
C MET A 255 48.29 -17.77 13.06
N LYS A 256 49.12 -16.73 13.23
CA LYS A 256 50.07 -16.28 12.20
C LYS A 256 51.14 -17.32 11.91
N ALA A 257 51.64 -18.00 12.94
CA ALA A 257 52.74 -18.96 12.81
C ALA A 257 52.31 -20.26 12.12
N ASP A 258 51.09 -20.74 12.35
CA ASP A 258 50.56 -21.97 11.75
C ASP A 258 49.75 -21.75 10.47
N GLY A 259 49.48 -20.50 10.10
CA GLY A 259 48.78 -20.12 8.87
C GLY A 259 47.26 -20.07 9.01
N SER A 260 46.68 -20.44 10.15
CA SER A 260 45.23 -20.42 10.36
C SER A 260 44.62 -19.03 10.24
N LEU A 261 45.34 -17.96 10.62
CA LEU A 261 44.85 -16.59 10.43
C LEU A 261 44.72 -16.24 8.93
N PHE A 262 45.64 -16.74 8.11
CA PHE A 262 45.61 -16.53 6.66
C PHE A 262 44.48 -17.35 6.01
N GLU A 263 44.28 -18.60 6.44
CA GLU A 263 43.16 -19.44 5.99
C GLU A 263 41.81 -18.79 6.34
N LEU A 264 41.69 -18.26 7.56
CA LEU A 264 40.50 -17.56 8.00
C LEU A 264 40.25 -16.28 7.18
N GLY A 265 41.27 -15.45 6.98
CA GLY A 265 41.13 -14.26 6.14
C GLY A 265 40.76 -14.59 4.69
N SER A 266 41.29 -15.68 4.12
CA SER A 266 40.98 -16.10 2.75
C SER A 266 39.51 -16.51 2.56
N LYS A 267 38.83 -16.92 3.64
CA LYS A 267 37.40 -17.26 3.61
C LYS A 267 36.50 -16.04 3.47
N TYR A 268 36.90 -14.90 4.04
CA TYR A 268 36.03 -13.73 4.18
C TYR A 268 36.47 -12.53 3.32
N PHE A 269 37.76 -12.39 3.01
CA PHE A 269 38.32 -11.23 2.31
C PHE A 269 38.75 -11.59 0.87
N THR A 270 37.97 -12.44 0.20
CA THR A 270 38.18 -12.84 -1.20
C THR A 270 36.82 -12.95 -1.91
N ASP A 271 36.84 -13.21 -3.21
CA ASP A 271 35.66 -13.50 -4.03
C ASP A 271 34.91 -14.80 -3.63
N ALA A 272 35.43 -15.54 -2.64
CA ALA A 272 34.73 -16.68 -2.05
C ALA A 272 33.60 -16.28 -1.09
N PHE A 273 33.59 -15.05 -0.57
CA PHE A 273 32.52 -14.52 0.27
C PHE A 273 31.39 -13.98 -0.61
N THR A 274 30.17 -14.50 -0.44
CA THR A 274 29.03 -14.19 -1.33
C THR A 274 27.78 -13.71 -0.62
N VAL A 275 27.80 -13.55 0.71
CA VAL A 275 26.66 -13.04 1.48
C VAL A 275 26.51 -11.55 1.20
N THR A 276 25.28 -11.09 0.97
CA THR A 276 24.95 -9.71 0.63
C THR A 276 24.18 -9.03 1.76
N TYR A 277 23.98 -7.71 1.69
CA TYR A 277 23.16 -7.01 2.70
C TYR A 277 21.68 -7.38 2.61
N ASP A 278 21.22 -7.88 1.45
CA ASP A 278 19.87 -8.46 1.30
C ASP A 278 19.70 -9.80 2.05
N ASP A 279 20.81 -10.48 2.38
CA ASP A 279 20.80 -11.79 3.05
C ASP A 279 20.81 -11.68 4.60
N ILE A 280 20.94 -10.48 5.17
CA ILE A 280 21.17 -10.27 6.61
C ILE A 280 20.12 -9.36 7.26
N GLY A 281 19.93 -9.48 8.57
CA GLY A 281 19.10 -8.55 9.34
C GLY A 281 19.82 -7.23 9.64
N ASP A 282 19.07 -6.20 10.06
CA ASP A 282 19.59 -4.85 10.37
C ASP A 282 20.45 -4.78 11.66
N GLY A 283 20.71 -5.93 12.29
CA GLY A 283 21.50 -6.05 13.53
C GLY A 283 20.99 -5.12 14.63
N ALA A 284 21.92 -4.42 15.29
CA ALA A 284 21.65 -3.50 16.39
C ALA A 284 20.72 -2.32 16.04
N TYR A 285 20.33 -2.15 14.78
CA TYR A 285 19.45 -1.10 14.28
C TYR A 285 18.10 -1.64 13.78
N ALA A 286 17.82 -2.92 13.98
CA ALA A 286 16.50 -3.48 13.69
C ALA A 286 15.43 -2.76 14.53
N GLU A 287 14.38 -2.26 13.87
CA GLU A 287 13.19 -1.78 14.55
C GLU A 287 12.60 -2.91 15.42
N PRO A 288 12.14 -2.61 16.65
CA PRO A 288 11.57 -3.63 17.51
C PRO A 288 10.42 -4.34 16.80
N GLU A 289 10.43 -5.67 16.84
CA GLU A 289 9.40 -6.49 16.22
C GLU A 289 8.03 -6.11 16.79
N VAL A 290 7.16 -5.57 15.94
CA VAL A 290 5.81 -5.17 16.34
C VAL A 290 4.97 -6.43 16.55
N VAL A 291 4.72 -6.79 17.81
CA VAL A 291 3.98 -8.01 18.15
C VAL A 291 2.47 -7.76 18.11
N PRO A 292 1.69 -8.54 17.35
CA PRO A 292 0.24 -8.43 17.35
C PRO A 292 -0.39 -8.78 18.70
N VAL A 293 -1.23 -7.88 19.24
CA VAL A 293 -2.02 -8.16 20.44
C VAL A 293 -3.41 -8.69 20.05
N ALA A 294 -3.74 -9.88 20.55
CA ALA A 294 -5.08 -10.43 20.45
C ALA A 294 -6.05 -9.74 21.43
N GLY A 295 -7.24 -9.41 20.94
CA GLY A 295 -8.34 -8.82 21.68
C GLY A 295 -8.55 -7.34 21.41
N GLY A 296 -9.45 -6.72 22.18
CA GLY A 296 -9.76 -5.30 22.09
C GLY A 296 -10.96 -4.99 21.20
N THR A 297 -11.44 -3.74 21.28
CA THR A 297 -12.57 -3.23 20.49
C THR A 297 -12.10 -2.07 19.64
N LEU A 298 -12.20 -2.21 18.32
CA LEU A 298 -11.92 -1.13 17.37
C LEU A 298 -13.10 -0.17 17.29
N ARG A 299 -12.88 1.12 17.57
CA ARG A 299 -13.94 2.15 17.54
C ARG A 299 -13.80 2.99 16.26
N LEU A 300 -14.76 2.87 15.36
CA LEU A 300 -14.74 3.54 14.05
C LEU A 300 -15.86 4.57 13.91
N MET A 301 -15.58 5.66 13.21
CA MET A 301 -16.58 6.62 12.78
C MET A 301 -17.33 6.16 11.51
N MET A 302 -18.62 6.48 11.44
CA MET A 302 -19.43 6.53 10.23
C MET A 302 -20.00 7.94 10.04
N GLU A 303 -19.84 8.55 8.85
CA GLU A 303 -20.32 9.91 8.56
C GLU A 303 -21.85 10.02 8.36
N ALA A 304 -22.54 8.89 8.29
CA ALA A 304 -24.00 8.81 8.14
C ALA A 304 -24.55 7.50 8.72
N GLU A 305 -25.84 7.47 9.06
CA GLU A 305 -26.55 6.24 9.42
C GLU A 305 -27.05 5.48 8.17
N SER A 306 -27.34 4.20 8.32
CA SER A 306 -28.01 3.35 7.33
C SER A 306 -29.44 2.99 7.77
N ASP A 307 -30.37 2.90 6.81
CA ASP A 307 -31.77 2.56 7.06
C ASP A 307 -31.99 1.07 7.44
N GLY A 308 -30.93 0.27 7.42
CA GLY A 308 -30.86 -1.13 7.85
C GLY A 308 -29.68 -1.84 7.19
N ILE A 309 -29.42 -3.07 7.58
CA ILE A 309 -28.22 -3.82 7.19
C ILE A 309 -28.58 -5.14 6.48
N ASN A 310 -29.79 -5.24 5.93
CA ASN A 310 -30.18 -6.38 5.09
C ASN A 310 -29.84 -6.09 3.61
N PRO A 311 -28.81 -6.72 3.02
CA PRO A 311 -28.39 -6.42 1.65
C PRO A 311 -29.44 -6.77 0.60
N THR A 312 -30.49 -7.53 0.95
CA THR A 312 -31.57 -7.92 0.01
C THR A 312 -32.73 -6.93 -0.06
N VAL A 313 -32.83 -5.96 0.86
CA VAL A 313 -33.95 -4.99 0.93
C VAL A 313 -33.55 -3.58 1.37
N ASN A 314 -32.42 -3.39 2.05
CA ASN A 314 -31.86 -2.08 2.40
C ASN A 314 -30.87 -1.61 1.33
N ARG A 315 -30.69 -0.30 1.18
CA ARG A 315 -29.74 0.27 0.20
C ARG A 315 -28.51 0.74 0.93
N PHE A 316 -27.36 0.20 0.57
CA PHE A 316 -26.13 0.59 1.23
C PHE A 316 -25.54 1.80 0.54
N ALA A 317 -25.52 2.92 1.27
CA ALA A 317 -24.48 3.91 1.09
C ALA A 317 -23.18 3.38 1.72
N ILE A 318 -22.12 4.18 1.67
CA ILE A 318 -20.79 3.82 2.19
C ILE A 318 -20.82 3.40 3.65
N SER A 319 -21.54 4.14 4.50
CA SER A 319 -21.86 3.77 5.88
C SER A 319 -22.42 2.35 6.04
N GLY A 320 -23.36 1.96 5.17
CA GLY A 320 -23.90 0.59 5.15
C GLY A 320 -22.87 -0.43 4.70
N HIS A 321 -22.04 -0.10 3.70
CA HIS A 321 -20.95 -0.96 3.24
C HIS A 321 -19.87 -1.19 4.30
N MET A 322 -19.56 -0.19 5.14
CA MET A 322 -18.62 -0.35 6.25
C MET A 322 -19.09 -1.43 7.23
N MET A 323 -20.35 -1.36 7.70
CA MET A 323 -20.89 -2.40 8.57
C MET A 323 -21.02 -3.75 7.86
N ALA A 324 -21.46 -3.74 6.60
CA ALA A 324 -21.64 -4.96 5.83
C ALA A 324 -20.32 -5.71 5.57
N GLY A 325 -19.20 -5.00 5.36
CA GLY A 325 -17.89 -5.61 5.16
C GLY A 325 -17.35 -6.36 6.39
N ALA A 326 -17.86 -6.08 7.59
CA ALA A 326 -17.58 -6.87 8.80
C ALA A 326 -18.47 -8.12 8.90
N ILE A 327 -19.73 -8.00 8.46
CA ILE A 327 -20.80 -8.98 8.71
C ILE A 327 -20.91 -10.03 7.58
N PHE A 328 -20.60 -9.66 6.35
CA PHE A 328 -20.82 -10.49 5.17
C PHE A 328 -19.54 -10.65 4.36
N ASP A 329 -19.35 -11.84 3.80
CA ASP A 329 -18.45 -12.04 2.68
C ASP A 329 -19.23 -11.92 1.36
N THR A 330 -18.51 -11.67 0.27
CA THR A 330 -19.07 -11.54 -1.08
C THR A 330 -18.83 -12.82 -1.89
N LEU A 331 -19.64 -13.07 -2.91
CA LEU A 331 -19.39 -14.22 -3.81
C LEU A 331 -18.05 -14.08 -4.54
N VAL A 332 -17.71 -12.86 -4.93
CA VAL A 332 -16.53 -12.53 -5.73
C VAL A 332 -15.74 -11.44 -5.04
N TRP A 333 -14.41 -11.49 -5.18
CA TRP A 333 -13.52 -10.40 -4.82
C TRP A 333 -12.87 -9.82 -6.08
N VAL A 334 -12.38 -8.58 -5.96
CA VAL A 334 -11.72 -7.85 -7.03
C VAL A 334 -10.33 -7.47 -6.56
N THR A 335 -9.32 -7.74 -7.39
CA THR A 335 -7.93 -7.38 -7.09
C THR A 335 -7.68 -5.89 -7.25
N ASP A 336 -6.49 -5.47 -6.85
CA ASP A 336 -5.95 -4.14 -7.07
C ASP A 336 -5.52 -3.85 -8.52
N ASP A 337 -5.77 -4.77 -9.45
CA ASP A 337 -5.48 -4.62 -10.87
C ASP A 337 -6.06 -3.30 -11.45
N PRO A 338 -5.33 -2.59 -12.34
CA PRO A 338 -5.75 -1.29 -12.87
C PRO A 338 -7.13 -1.24 -13.55
N CYS A 339 -7.60 -2.31 -14.20
CA CYS A 339 -8.94 -2.36 -14.79
C CYS A 339 -10.03 -2.76 -13.78
N ALA A 340 -9.65 -3.25 -12.59
CA ALA A 340 -10.54 -3.92 -11.64
C ALA A 340 -11.37 -5.03 -12.32
N CYS A 341 -10.76 -5.73 -13.27
CA CYS A 341 -11.39 -6.78 -14.07
C CYS A 341 -10.69 -8.15 -13.89
N VAL A 342 -9.81 -8.25 -12.90
CA VAL A 342 -9.28 -9.51 -12.36
C VAL A 342 -10.02 -9.82 -11.07
N PHE A 343 -10.63 -11.01 -11.03
CA PHE A 343 -11.56 -11.42 -9.99
C PHE A 343 -11.04 -12.67 -9.28
N VAL A 344 -11.24 -12.73 -7.97
CA VAL A 344 -10.85 -13.86 -7.12
C VAL A 344 -12.09 -14.44 -6.44
N GLY A 345 -12.10 -15.74 -6.18
CA GLY A 345 -13.22 -16.43 -5.57
C GLY A 345 -13.39 -16.12 -4.07
N GLY A 346 -14.52 -15.54 -3.70
CA GLY A 346 -14.96 -15.36 -2.31
C GLY A 346 -15.77 -16.56 -1.82
N LEU A 347 -17.06 -16.33 -1.54
CA LEU A 347 -18.03 -17.40 -1.24
C LEU A 347 -18.32 -18.30 -2.44
N ALA A 348 -18.11 -17.80 -3.68
CA ALA A 348 -18.00 -18.66 -4.85
C ALA A 348 -16.52 -18.98 -5.09
N GLU A 349 -16.13 -20.25 -5.01
CA GLU A 349 -14.73 -20.65 -5.19
C GLU A 349 -14.27 -20.54 -6.65
N SER A 350 -15.19 -20.65 -7.60
CA SER A 350 -14.92 -20.53 -9.03
C SER A 350 -16.20 -20.26 -9.83
N TRP A 351 -16.06 -19.82 -11.07
CA TRP A 351 -17.18 -19.74 -12.02
C TRP A 351 -16.76 -20.12 -13.43
N GLU A 352 -17.71 -20.60 -14.23
CA GLU A 352 -17.53 -20.90 -15.65
C GLU A 352 -18.64 -20.24 -16.48
N ALA A 353 -18.24 -19.56 -17.57
CA ALA A 353 -19.18 -18.99 -18.53
C ALA A 353 -19.39 -19.94 -19.72
N ASN A 354 -20.56 -19.87 -20.35
CA ASN A 354 -20.73 -20.45 -21.69
C ASN A 354 -20.00 -19.62 -22.77
N ASP A 355 -19.85 -20.20 -23.96
CA ASP A 355 -19.16 -19.55 -25.10
C ASP A 355 -19.73 -18.16 -25.46
N ASP A 356 -21.03 -17.92 -25.18
CA ASP A 356 -21.72 -16.68 -25.48
C ASP A 356 -21.70 -15.66 -24.32
N LEU A 357 -21.06 -15.97 -23.19
CA LEU A 357 -20.99 -15.14 -21.98
C LEU A 357 -22.35 -14.72 -21.40
N THR A 358 -23.38 -15.54 -21.60
CA THR A 358 -24.78 -15.30 -21.19
C THR A 358 -25.25 -16.25 -20.08
N GLN A 359 -24.50 -17.31 -19.80
CA GLN A 359 -24.76 -18.26 -18.72
C GLN A 359 -23.50 -18.43 -17.91
N TRP A 360 -23.63 -18.30 -16.59
CA TRP A 360 -22.51 -18.36 -15.67
C TRP A 360 -22.81 -19.31 -14.52
N ASP A 361 -22.04 -20.39 -14.42
CA ASP A 361 -22.13 -21.37 -13.34
C ASP A 361 -21.15 -21.00 -12.24
N PHE A 362 -21.67 -20.56 -11.09
CA PHE A 362 -20.87 -20.25 -9.91
C PHE A 362 -20.88 -21.46 -8.98
N LYS A 363 -19.68 -21.96 -8.68
CA LYS A 363 -19.47 -23.02 -7.71
C LYS A 363 -19.28 -22.41 -6.32
N ILE A 364 -20.20 -22.70 -5.43
CA ILE A 364 -20.24 -22.21 -4.06
C ILE A 364 -19.27 -23.02 -3.20
N ARG A 365 -18.55 -22.32 -2.32
CA ARG A 365 -17.57 -22.92 -1.42
C ARG A 365 -18.27 -23.82 -0.40
N GLU A 366 -17.76 -25.04 -0.25
CA GLU A 366 -18.25 -25.97 0.76
C GLU A 366 -17.81 -25.58 2.18
N ASN A 367 -18.59 -26.01 3.18
CA ASN A 367 -18.29 -25.86 4.61
C ASN A 367 -18.19 -24.40 5.10
N VAL A 368 -18.87 -23.47 4.44
CA VAL A 368 -19.05 -22.10 4.96
C VAL A 368 -20.27 -22.07 5.89
N GLU A 369 -20.04 -21.75 7.16
CA GLU A 369 -21.06 -21.61 8.20
C GLU A 369 -21.47 -20.13 8.34
N PHE A 370 -22.77 -19.87 8.40
CA PHE A 370 -23.33 -18.57 8.76
C PHE A 370 -23.22 -18.33 10.27
N HIS A 371 -23.38 -17.08 10.72
CA HIS A 371 -23.34 -16.73 12.14
C HIS A 371 -24.42 -17.43 13.00
N ASP A 372 -25.49 -17.96 12.39
CA ASP A 372 -26.54 -18.72 13.08
C ASP A 372 -26.30 -20.25 13.09
N GLY A 373 -25.18 -20.71 12.56
CA GLY A 373 -24.78 -22.11 12.47
C GLY A 373 -25.40 -22.89 11.31
N THR A 374 -26.15 -22.22 10.43
CA THR A 374 -26.60 -22.84 9.17
C THR A 374 -25.48 -22.83 8.13
N MET A 375 -25.56 -23.72 7.14
CA MET A 375 -24.55 -23.83 6.09
C MET A 375 -24.96 -23.05 4.83
N LEU A 376 -23.98 -22.44 4.17
CA LEU A 376 -24.14 -21.87 2.84
C LEU A 376 -24.35 -22.97 1.80
N ASP A 377 -25.31 -22.76 0.90
CA ASP A 377 -25.58 -23.60 -0.26
C ASP A 377 -26.08 -22.75 -1.44
N ALA A 378 -26.16 -23.37 -2.63
CA ALA A 378 -26.65 -22.70 -3.84
C ALA A 378 -28.11 -22.22 -3.73
N ALA A 379 -28.93 -22.91 -2.93
CA ALA A 379 -30.33 -22.53 -2.71
C ALA A 379 -30.44 -21.21 -1.94
N THR A 380 -29.57 -20.98 -0.96
CA THR A 380 -29.49 -19.74 -0.19
C THR A 380 -29.08 -18.57 -1.09
N VAL A 381 -28.07 -18.78 -1.95
CA VAL A 381 -27.64 -17.76 -2.93
C VAL A 381 -28.76 -17.41 -3.90
N ALA A 382 -29.41 -18.41 -4.49
CA ALA A 382 -30.53 -18.19 -5.41
C ALA A 382 -31.68 -17.44 -4.73
N PHE A 383 -32.01 -17.79 -3.48
CA PHE A 383 -33.04 -17.11 -2.71
C PHE A 383 -32.68 -15.64 -2.45
N ALA A 384 -31.43 -15.33 -2.07
CA ALA A 384 -30.99 -13.95 -1.85
C ALA A 384 -31.15 -13.09 -3.12
N VAL A 385 -30.78 -13.63 -4.28
CA VAL A 385 -30.91 -12.96 -5.58
C VAL A 385 -32.39 -12.76 -5.96
N GLU A 386 -33.23 -13.76 -5.73
CA GLU A 386 -34.69 -13.62 -5.91
C GLU A 386 -35.29 -12.55 -4.99
N ARG A 387 -34.79 -12.41 -3.75
CA ARG A 387 -35.19 -11.35 -2.83
C ARG A 387 -34.80 -9.97 -3.36
N GLN A 388 -33.56 -9.81 -3.83
CA GLN A 388 -33.09 -8.56 -4.45
C GLN A 388 -33.92 -8.20 -5.70
N LEU A 389 -34.24 -9.18 -6.55
CA LEU A 389 -35.07 -8.99 -7.74
C LEU A 389 -36.54 -8.64 -7.41
N ALA A 390 -37.02 -9.01 -6.23
CA ALA A 390 -38.35 -8.66 -5.74
C ALA A 390 -38.43 -7.27 -5.09
N ASP A 391 -37.30 -6.70 -4.67
CA ASP A 391 -37.27 -5.35 -4.09
C ASP A 391 -37.47 -4.25 -5.16
N PRO A 392 -38.32 -3.24 -4.93
CA PRO A 392 -38.63 -2.22 -5.94
C PRO A 392 -37.44 -1.40 -6.43
N LEU A 393 -36.42 -1.11 -5.59
CA LEU A 393 -35.28 -0.30 -5.98
C LEU A 393 -34.03 -1.13 -6.25
N ILE A 394 -33.72 -2.15 -5.43
CA ILE A 394 -32.55 -3.01 -5.68
C ILE A 394 -32.72 -3.76 -7.01
N SER A 395 -33.94 -4.18 -7.36
CA SER A 395 -34.18 -4.86 -8.64
C SER A 395 -33.86 -4.00 -9.88
N LEU A 396 -33.83 -2.67 -9.74
CA LEU A 396 -33.45 -1.78 -10.85
C LEU A 396 -31.96 -1.90 -11.18
N ALA A 397 -31.12 -2.31 -10.23
CA ALA A 397 -29.71 -2.58 -10.45
C ALA A 397 -29.46 -3.92 -11.17
N LEU A 398 -30.32 -4.91 -10.90
CA LEU A 398 -30.16 -6.27 -11.44
C LEU A 398 -30.86 -6.49 -12.79
N LYS A 399 -32.01 -5.87 -13.05
CA LYS A 399 -32.78 -6.09 -14.29
C LYS A 399 -32.03 -5.76 -15.59
N PRO A 400 -31.17 -4.73 -15.65
CA PRO A 400 -30.35 -4.46 -16.83
C PRO A 400 -29.20 -5.46 -17.05
N VAL A 401 -28.96 -6.35 -16.08
CA VAL A 401 -27.82 -7.28 -16.05
C VAL A 401 -28.28 -8.73 -16.16
N LEU A 402 -29.38 -9.09 -15.52
CA LEU A 402 -29.94 -10.45 -15.45
C LEU A 402 -31.14 -10.65 -16.39
N ASP A 403 -31.23 -11.80 -17.06
CA ASP A 403 -32.36 -12.18 -17.91
C ASP A 403 -33.59 -12.57 -17.07
N THR A 404 -34.25 -11.55 -16.51
CA THR A 404 -35.47 -11.71 -15.71
C THR A 404 -36.70 -12.09 -16.52
N ALA A 405 -36.63 -12.02 -17.85
CA ALA A 405 -37.72 -12.38 -18.75
C ALA A 405 -37.70 -13.87 -19.14
N ARG A 406 -36.60 -14.58 -18.86
CA ARG A 406 -36.42 -16.02 -19.12
C ARG A 406 -37.51 -16.86 -18.44
N GLU A 407 -37.98 -17.87 -19.17
CA GLU A 407 -38.79 -18.95 -18.58
C GLU A 407 -37.94 -19.74 -17.56
N GLY A 408 -38.34 -19.69 -16.28
CA GLY A 408 -37.59 -20.30 -15.18
C GLY A 408 -36.76 -19.32 -14.35
N GLY A 409 -36.81 -18.01 -14.64
CA GLY A 409 -36.11 -16.98 -13.87
C GLY A 409 -34.65 -16.79 -14.30
N ALA A 410 -34.01 -15.78 -13.70
CA ALA A 410 -32.63 -15.38 -14.03
C ALA A 410 -31.55 -16.12 -13.23
N VAL A 411 -31.95 -16.92 -12.23
CA VAL A 411 -31.07 -17.70 -11.37
C VAL A 411 -31.65 -19.11 -11.22
N GLU A 412 -30.80 -20.13 -11.30
CA GLU A 412 -31.17 -21.54 -11.27
C GLU A 412 -30.22 -22.32 -10.36
N VAL A 413 -30.77 -23.11 -9.43
CA VAL A 413 -29.99 -24.06 -8.62
C VAL A 413 -29.73 -25.31 -9.47
N VAL A 414 -28.48 -25.53 -9.88
CA VAL A 414 -28.08 -26.66 -10.71
C VAL A 414 -27.89 -27.91 -9.84
N ASP A 415 -27.22 -27.73 -8.70
CA ASP A 415 -27.06 -28.70 -7.62
C ASP A 415 -26.81 -27.97 -6.28
N ASP A 416 -26.53 -28.71 -5.21
CA ASP A 416 -26.41 -28.17 -3.84
C ASP A 416 -25.33 -27.06 -3.71
N MET A 417 -24.30 -27.07 -4.56
CA MET A 417 -23.17 -26.13 -4.52
C MET A 417 -22.93 -25.41 -5.84
N THR A 418 -23.89 -25.47 -6.78
CA THR A 418 -23.77 -24.79 -8.07
C THR A 418 -25.02 -23.98 -8.36
N VAL A 419 -24.82 -22.67 -8.51
CA VAL A 419 -25.86 -21.73 -8.93
C VAL A 419 -25.54 -21.19 -10.31
N ARG A 420 -26.51 -21.28 -11.23
CA ARG A 420 -26.40 -20.74 -12.58
C ARG A 420 -27.11 -19.39 -12.66
N PHE A 421 -26.40 -18.38 -13.13
CA PHE A 421 -26.95 -17.09 -13.48
C PHE A 421 -27.13 -16.95 -15.00
N TYR A 422 -28.18 -16.26 -15.39
CA TYR A 422 -28.47 -15.92 -16.78
C TYR A 422 -28.31 -14.41 -16.97
N ALA A 423 -27.25 -14.00 -17.65
CA ALA A 423 -27.04 -12.61 -18.01
C ALA A 423 -27.98 -12.21 -19.16
N LEU A 424 -28.50 -10.99 -19.13
CA LEU A 424 -29.41 -10.45 -20.14
C LEU A 424 -28.75 -10.39 -21.53
N ARG A 425 -27.42 -10.22 -21.55
CA ARG A 425 -26.57 -10.06 -22.74
C ARG A 425 -25.18 -10.64 -22.47
N PRO A 426 -24.36 -10.91 -23.51
CA PRO A 426 -22.96 -11.28 -23.31
C PRO A 426 -22.23 -10.30 -22.38
N HIS A 427 -21.57 -10.81 -21.35
CA HIS A 427 -20.96 -9.98 -20.33
C HIS A 427 -19.70 -10.59 -19.72
N VAL A 428 -18.53 -10.22 -20.22
CA VAL A 428 -17.23 -10.73 -19.80
C VAL A 428 -16.89 -10.41 -18.35
N ASP A 429 -17.27 -9.23 -17.86
CA ASP A 429 -17.00 -8.80 -16.48
C ASP A 429 -18.17 -9.10 -15.52
N PHE A 430 -19.06 -10.04 -15.87
CA PHE A 430 -20.25 -10.38 -15.07
C PHE A 430 -19.97 -10.65 -13.58
N PRO A 431 -18.86 -11.31 -13.19
CA PRO A 431 -18.51 -11.50 -11.78
C PRO A 431 -18.45 -10.22 -10.94
N THR A 432 -18.15 -9.06 -11.55
CA THR A 432 -18.00 -7.77 -10.83
C THR A 432 -19.25 -7.38 -10.02
N TYR A 433 -20.45 -7.74 -10.49
CA TYR A 433 -21.70 -7.40 -9.79
C TYR A 433 -21.81 -8.08 -8.44
N PHE A 434 -21.22 -9.26 -8.28
CA PHE A 434 -21.21 -9.98 -7.01
C PHE A 434 -20.00 -9.66 -6.15
N SER A 435 -19.25 -8.63 -6.51
CA SER A 435 -18.19 -8.12 -5.65
C SER A 435 -18.74 -7.33 -4.47
N GLY A 436 -19.90 -6.65 -4.58
CA GLY A 436 -20.44 -5.76 -3.55
C GLY A 436 -21.77 -6.15 -2.96
N GLN A 437 -22.70 -5.19 -2.78
CA GLN A 437 -23.97 -5.44 -2.07
C GLN A 437 -24.72 -6.65 -2.64
N LEU A 438 -24.70 -6.83 -3.95
CA LEU A 438 -25.40 -7.94 -4.60
C LEU A 438 -24.74 -9.30 -4.31
N GLY A 439 -23.46 -9.31 -3.95
CA GLY A 439 -22.71 -10.50 -3.53
C GLY A 439 -22.77 -10.81 -2.05
N TYR A 440 -23.26 -9.90 -1.19
CA TYR A 440 -23.48 -10.20 0.23
C TYR A 440 -24.66 -11.15 0.39
N ILE A 441 -24.39 -12.36 0.89
CA ILE A 441 -25.40 -13.41 1.06
C ILE A 441 -25.78 -13.52 2.55
N PRO A 442 -27.01 -13.17 2.95
CA PRO A 442 -27.49 -13.45 4.30
C PRO A 442 -27.93 -14.91 4.46
N SER A 443 -28.06 -15.38 5.71
CA SER A 443 -28.58 -16.74 5.94
C SER A 443 -30.04 -16.89 5.48
N LEU A 444 -30.39 -18.08 4.98
CA LEU A 444 -31.77 -18.36 4.53
C LEU A 444 -32.78 -18.23 5.67
N ALA A 445 -32.43 -18.72 6.86
CA ALA A 445 -33.29 -18.66 8.03
C ALA A 445 -33.57 -17.21 8.45
N TYR A 446 -32.54 -16.37 8.44
CA TYR A 446 -32.66 -14.93 8.69
C TYR A 446 -33.56 -14.25 7.64
N MET A 447 -33.31 -14.48 6.35
CA MET A 447 -34.10 -13.83 5.30
C MET A 447 -35.58 -14.21 5.38
N GLN A 448 -35.89 -15.46 5.72
CA GLN A 448 -37.27 -15.90 5.95
C GLN A 448 -37.90 -15.24 7.18
N ALA A 449 -37.16 -15.13 8.28
CA ALA A 449 -37.64 -14.44 9.47
C ALA A 449 -37.88 -12.94 9.22
N ALA A 450 -36.99 -12.28 8.47
CA ALA A 450 -37.11 -10.85 8.14
C ALA A 450 -38.29 -10.53 7.19
N LEU A 451 -38.76 -11.52 6.41
CA LEU A 451 -40.00 -11.41 5.65
C LEU A 451 -41.24 -11.34 6.56
N ASP A 452 -41.22 -12.09 7.67
CA ASP A 452 -42.30 -12.12 8.64
C ASP A 452 -42.23 -10.92 9.61
N ASP A 453 -41.02 -10.50 9.98
CA ASP A 453 -40.76 -9.34 10.85
C ASP A 453 -39.66 -8.43 10.26
N PRO A 454 -40.04 -7.37 9.52
CA PRO A 454 -39.10 -6.42 8.93
C PRO A 454 -38.19 -5.69 9.93
N ALA A 455 -38.50 -5.70 11.24
CA ALA A 455 -37.59 -5.14 12.25
C ALA A 455 -36.24 -5.88 12.29
N LEU A 456 -36.21 -7.14 11.85
CA LEU A 456 -34.99 -7.94 11.77
C LEU A 456 -34.02 -7.42 10.70
N ASN A 457 -34.43 -6.55 9.78
CA ASN A 457 -33.52 -5.91 8.83
C ASN A 457 -32.40 -5.09 9.49
N GLN A 458 -32.52 -4.82 10.80
CA GLN A 458 -31.49 -4.16 11.61
C GLN A 458 -30.48 -5.14 12.23
N MET A 459 -30.73 -6.45 12.19
CA MET A 459 -29.94 -7.49 12.86
C MET A 459 -29.60 -8.63 11.87
N PRO A 460 -28.74 -8.35 10.87
CA PRO A 460 -28.38 -9.32 9.84
C PRO A 460 -27.61 -10.52 10.39
N VAL A 461 -27.69 -11.62 9.64
CA VAL A 461 -26.90 -12.85 9.83
C VAL A 461 -26.16 -13.11 8.53
N GLY A 462 -24.83 -13.07 8.57
CA GLY A 462 -23.95 -13.26 7.42
C GLY A 462 -22.93 -14.38 7.64
N THR A 463 -21.86 -14.36 6.83
CA THR A 463 -20.75 -15.33 6.89
C THR A 463 -19.44 -14.70 7.37
N GLY A 464 -19.38 -13.37 7.50
CA GLY A 464 -18.14 -12.62 7.67
C GLY A 464 -17.44 -12.80 9.01
N ALA A 465 -16.30 -12.13 9.14
CA ALA A 465 -15.39 -12.17 10.30
C ALA A 465 -16.02 -11.67 11.61
N PHE A 466 -17.10 -10.90 11.56
CA PHE A 466 -17.81 -10.40 12.74
C PHE A 466 -19.31 -10.63 12.65
N MET A 467 -19.95 -10.85 13.80
CA MET A 467 -21.37 -11.13 13.97
C MET A 467 -22.04 -9.93 14.62
N MET A 468 -23.29 -9.65 14.25
CA MET A 468 -24.08 -8.61 14.90
C MET A 468 -24.29 -8.90 16.39
N ASP A 469 -23.94 -7.94 17.27
CA ASP A 469 -24.15 -8.03 18.72
C ASP A 469 -25.27 -7.09 19.18
N SER A 470 -25.13 -5.78 18.89
CA SER A 470 -26.15 -4.80 19.25
C SER A 470 -26.15 -3.59 18.31
N ARG A 471 -27.31 -2.91 18.23
CA ARG A 471 -27.49 -1.71 17.42
C ARG A 471 -28.44 -0.75 18.12
N GLU A 472 -27.97 0.48 18.31
CA GLU A 472 -28.79 1.65 18.62
C GLU A 472 -28.71 2.59 17.43
N GLN A 473 -29.77 2.61 16.63
CA GLN A 473 -29.85 3.45 15.43
C GLN A 473 -29.61 4.92 15.77
N ASP A 474 -28.91 5.63 14.88
CA ASP A 474 -28.44 7.01 15.01
C ASP A 474 -27.37 7.20 16.11
N LEU A 475 -26.82 6.13 16.68
CA LEU A 475 -25.80 6.19 17.73
C LEU A 475 -24.62 5.25 17.45
N MET A 476 -24.81 3.94 17.62
CA MET A 476 -23.72 2.97 17.59
C MET A 476 -24.21 1.57 17.20
N THR A 477 -23.44 0.91 16.33
CA THR A 477 -23.60 -0.51 16.00
C THR A 477 -22.36 -1.28 16.44
N ARG A 478 -22.56 -2.36 17.20
CA ARG A 478 -21.50 -3.24 17.69
C ARG A 478 -21.57 -4.60 17.02
N VAL A 479 -20.44 -5.07 16.52
CA VAL A 479 -20.23 -6.42 16.00
C VAL A 479 -19.10 -7.11 16.76
N VAL A 480 -19.18 -8.42 16.93
CA VAL A 480 -18.22 -9.23 17.71
C VAL A 480 -17.59 -10.31 16.85
N LYS A 481 -16.35 -10.69 17.14
CA LYS A 481 -15.60 -11.70 16.38
C LYS A 481 -16.41 -12.98 16.15
N ASN A 482 -16.40 -13.46 14.90
CA ASN A 482 -16.84 -14.80 14.52
C ASN A 482 -15.67 -15.79 14.68
N PRO A 483 -15.65 -16.64 15.73
CA PRO A 483 -14.54 -17.57 15.92
C PRO A 483 -14.51 -18.69 14.87
N ASN A 484 -15.61 -18.92 14.16
CA ASN A 484 -15.75 -19.97 13.14
C ASN A 484 -15.69 -19.39 11.72
N TRP A 485 -15.12 -18.20 11.54
CA TRP A 485 -15.00 -17.61 10.21
C TRP A 485 -14.18 -18.53 9.30
N TRP A 486 -14.75 -18.88 8.15
CA TRP A 486 -14.21 -19.86 7.22
C TRP A 486 -12.84 -19.48 6.64
N TYR A 487 -12.45 -18.21 6.76
CA TYR A 487 -11.21 -17.65 6.22
C TYR A 487 -10.07 -17.55 7.25
N ASN A 488 -10.29 -17.87 8.53
CA ASN A 488 -9.29 -17.68 9.60
C ASN A 488 -7.91 -18.24 9.26
N ASP A 489 -7.84 -19.45 8.68
CA ASP A 489 -6.58 -20.13 8.36
C ASP A 489 -5.74 -19.43 7.27
N HIS A 490 -6.30 -18.45 6.55
CA HIS A 490 -5.59 -17.65 5.56
C HIS A 490 -5.00 -16.36 6.14
N LEU A 491 -5.36 -16.00 7.37
CA LEU A 491 -4.78 -14.85 8.06
C LEU A 491 -3.39 -15.19 8.57
N ALA A 492 -2.47 -14.21 8.57
CA ALA A 492 -1.12 -14.40 9.10
C ALA A 492 -1.12 -14.88 10.57
N ALA A 493 -2.06 -14.38 11.38
CA ALA A 493 -2.24 -14.79 12.77
C ALA A 493 -3.01 -16.12 12.94
N GLY A 494 -3.53 -16.70 11.84
CA GLY A 494 -4.40 -17.89 11.86
C GLY A 494 -5.81 -17.64 12.43
N GLU A 495 -6.11 -16.42 12.86
CA GLU A 495 -7.42 -15.99 13.34
C GLU A 495 -7.57 -14.47 13.30
N VAL A 496 -8.81 -13.99 13.34
CA VAL A 496 -9.13 -12.56 13.57
C VAL A 496 -8.67 -12.17 14.97
N LEU A 497 -7.88 -11.11 15.11
CA LEU A 497 -7.32 -10.73 16.43
C LEU A 497 -8.26 -9.87 17.28
N LEU A 498 -9.02 -8.95 16.68
CA LEU A 498 -9.97 -8.09 17.41
C LEU A 498 -11.12 -8.88 18.06
N ASP A 499 -11.57 -8.47 19.25
CA ASP A 499 -12.78 -9.05 19.88
C ASP A 499 -14.07 -8.47 19.29
N ALA A 500 -14.05 -7.19 18.90
CA ALA A 500 -15.22 -6.46 18.43
C ALA A 500 -14.88 -5.20 17.64
N ILE A 501 -15.88 -4.68 16.94
CA ILE A 501 -15.86 -3.37 16.31
C ILE A 501 -17.11 -2.61 16.75
N GLU A 502 -16.94 -1.33 17.09
CA GLU A 502 -18.01 -0.38 17.37
C GLU A 502 -18.01 0.70 16.29
N PHE A 503 -19.10 0.78 15.54
CA PHE A 503 -19.32 1.81 14.54
C PHE A 503 -20.18 2.92 15.12
N TYR A 504 -19.60 4.11 15.30
CA TYR A 504 -20.26 5.30 15.86
C TYR A 504 -20.71 6.25 14.76
N VAL A 505 -21.96 6.71 14.82
CA VAL A 505 -22.50 7.66 13.85
C VAL A 505 -22.14 9.09 14.25
N TYR A 506 -21.36 9.77 13.42
CA TYR A 506 -21.05 11.20 13.52
C TYR A 506 -21.46 11.89 12.22
N THR A 507 -22.64 12.52 12.19
CA THR A 507 -23.11 13.27 11.01
C THR A 507 -22.36 14.60 10.81
N ASP A 508 -21.52 14.98 11.77
CA ASP A 508 -20.58 16.09 11.69
C ASP A 508 -19.16 15.50 11.80
N SER A 509 -18.49 15.39 10.65
CA SER A 509 -17.19 14.74 10.57
C SER A 509 -16.08 15.49 11.29
N GLU A 510 -16.19 16.80 11.50
CA GLU A 510 -15.20 17.58 12.25
C GLU A 510 -15.24 17.19 13.73
N LEU A 511 -16.45 16.95 14.28
CA LEU A 511 -16.59 16.38 15.63
C LEU A 511 -16.02 14.96 15.73
N GLY A 512 -16.17 14.15 14.68
CA GLY A 512 -15.57 12.82 14.61
C GLY A 512 -14.04 12.85 14.57
N ALA A 513 -13.45 13.73 13.74
CA ALA A 513 -12.00 13.94 13.71
C ALA A 513 -11.46 14.43 15.07
N GLY A 514 -12.16 15.37 15.73
CA GLY A 514 -11.80 15.81 17.08
C GLY A 514 -11.96 14.71 18.15
N ALA A 515 -12.92 13.80 18.00
CA ALA A 515 -13.06 12.64 18.88
C ALA A 515 -11.90 11.64 18.69
N MET A 516 -11.38 11.51 17.46
CA MET A 516 -10.18 10.72 17.19
C MET A 516 -8.93 11.34 17.83
N GLU A 517 -8.71 12.65 17.65
CA GLU A 517 -7.62 13.38 18.32
C GLU A 517 -7.67 13.22 19.85
N ALA A 518 -8.88 13.16 20.43
CA ALA A 518 -9.09 12.93 21.87
C ALA A 518 -8.87 11.46 22.32
N GLY A 519 -8.71 10.51 21.39
CA GLY A 519 -8.57 9.07 21.66
C GLY A 519 -9.90 8.33 21.92
N ASP A 520 -11.04 8.97 21.65
CA ASP A 520 -12.38 8.37 21.78
C ASP A 520 -12.71 7.41 20.61
N LEU A 521 -12.04 7.59 19.46
CA LEU A 521 -12.12 6.74 18.27
C LEU A 521 -10.72 6.21 17.91
N ASP A 522 -10.66 5.02 17.33
CA ASP A 522 -9.43 4.38 16.85
C ASP A 522 -9.27 4.51 15.33
N GLY A 523 -10.35 4.85 14.61
CA GLY A 523 -10.29 5.14 13.19
C GLY A 523 -11.45 6.02 12.71
N VAL A 524 -11.16 6.87 11.72
CA VAL A 524 -12.13 7.76 11.07
C VAL A 524 -12.06 7.56 9.56
N SER A 525 -13.23 7.50 8.93
CA SER A 525 -13.38 7.54 7.48
C SER A 525 -14.31 8.67 7.11
N THR A 526 -13.87 9.58 6.26
CA THR A 526 -14.72 10.68 5.82
C THR A 526 -14.35 11.25 4.47
N SER A 527 -15.36 11.81 3.83
CA SER A 527 -15.25 12.63 2.62
C SER A 527 -15.31 14.14 2.90
N SER A 528 -15.40 14.54 4.18
CA SER A 528 -15.39 15.94 4.59
C SER A 528 -13.97 16.51 4.53
N ILE A 529 -13.78 17.56 3.74
CA ILE A 529 -12.48 18.23 3.58
C ILE A 529 -12.04 18.93 4.86
N ASP A 530 -12.96 19.59 5.55
CA ASP A 530 -12.64 20.27 6.81
C ASP A 530 -12.17 19.24 7.88
N ALA A 531 -12.74 18.03 7.89
CA ALA A 531 -12.29 16.94 8.76
C ALA A 531 -11.00 16.26 8.27
N ALA A 532 -10.84 16.05 6.96
CA ALA A 532 -9.62 15.48 6.37
C ALA A 532 -8.39 16.35 6.70
N MET A 533 -8.52 17.68 6.65
CA MET A 533 -7.45 18.60 7.04
C MET A 533 -7.05 18.43 8.51
N ILE A 534 -8.02 18.28 9.43
CA ILE A 534 -7.74 18.00 10.86
C ILE A 534 -7.00 16.67 11.02
N LEU A 535 -7.48 15.62 10.34
CA LEU A 535 -6.89 14.29 10.42
C LEU A 535 -5.48 14.23 9.85
N ARG A 536 -5.21 15.00 8.79
CA ARG A 536 -3.87 15.10 8.19
C ARG A 536 -2.84 15.69 9.16
N ASP A 537 -3.23 16.64 9.99
CA ASP A 537 -2.36 17.20 11.03
C ASP A 537 -1.97 16.14 12.09
N LEU A 538 -2.76 15.07 12.26
CA LEU A 538 -2.43 13.96 13.17
C LEU A 538 -1.31 13.04 12.63
N ALA A 539 -0.96 13.13 11.33
CA ALA A 539 0.14 12.34 10.77
C ALA A 539 1.48 12.63 11.48
N ASP A 540 1.68 13.88 11.92
CA ASP A 540 2.87 14.30 12.68
C ASP A 540 2.97 13.61 14.06
N ASP A 541 1.82 13.14 14.59
CA ASP A 541 1.73 12.37 15.84
C ASP A 541 1.75 10.83 15.60
N GLY A 542 2.10 10.41 14.37
CA GLY A 542 2.26 8.99 14.00
C GLY A 542 0.98 8.30 13.55
N TYR A 543 -0.14 9.02 13.42
CA TYR A 543 -1.38 8.46 12.91
C TYR A 543 -1.23 8.02 11.45
N GLN A 544 -1.88 6.91 11.10
CA GLN A 544 -1.86 6.39 9.74
C GLN A 544 -2.93 7.09 8.91
N VAL A 545 -2.54 8.14 8.17
CA VAL A 545 -3.45 8.89 7.30
C VAL A 545 -3.36 8.37 5.86
N VAL A 546 -4.47 7.85 5.35
CA VAL A 546 -4.62 7.34 3.98
C VAL A 546 -5.63 8.18 3.25
N GLU A 547 -5.16 8.93 2.24
CA GLU A 547 -6.00 9.75 1.37
C GLU A 547 -6.04 9.19 -0.05
N GLN A 548 -7.23 9.17 -0.65
CA GLN A 548 -7.42 8.79 -2.06
C GLN A 548 -8.62 9.50 -2.68
N ASP A 549 -8.51 9.81 -3.97
CA ASP A 549 -9.61 10.39 -4.75
C ASP A 549 -9.93 9.61 -6.03
N LEU A 550 -9.48 8.35 -6.10
CA LEU A 550 -9.76 7.41 -7.19
C LEU A 550 -11.14 6.74 -7.07
N GLY A 551 -11.89 7.16 -6.06
CA GLY A 551 -13.08 6.50 -5.52
C GLY A 551 -14.36 6.95 -6.17
N GLU A 552 -14.82 8.19 -5.97
CA GLU A 552 -16.15 8.66 -6.42
C GLU A 552 -16.05 10.09 -6.98
N GLU A 553 -17.08 10.52 -7.69
CA GLU A 553 -17.14 11.82 -8.34
C GLU A 553 -18.24 12.68 -7.74
N THR A 554 -17.92 13.93 -7.45
CA THR A 554 -18.91 14.94 -7.09
C THR A 554 -19.28 15.73 -8.33
N PHE A 555 -20.57 15.78 -8.64
CA PHE A 555 -21.09 16.41 -9.83
C PHE A 555 -22.46 17.05 -9.61
N ALA A 556 -22.89 17.85 -10.57
CA ALA A 556 -24.27 18.28 -10.68
C ALA A 556 -24.94 17.62 -11.90
N MET A 557 -26.24 17.34 -11.81
CA MET A 557 -26.96 16.64 -12.87
C MET A 557 -28.34 17.22 -13.17
N MET A 558 -28.79 17.03 -14.41
CA MET A 558 -29.99 17.65 -14.98
C MET A 558 -31.00 16.59 -15.43
N ASN A 559 -32.27 16.78 -15.09
CA ASN A 559 -33.35 15.87 -15.48
C ASN A 559 -33.81 16.13 -16.92
N THR A 560 -33.43 15.26 -17.85
CA THR A 560 -33.73 15.39 -19.28
C THR A 560 -35.15 15.01 -19.68
N SER A 561 -35.96 14.50 -18.74
CA SER A 561 -37.32 14.04 -19.03
C SER A 561 -38.39 15.15 -18.93
N LYS A 562 -38.04 16.35 -18.47
CA LYS A 562 -38.95 17.48 -18.34
C LYS A 562 -38.24 18.81 -18.59
N ALA A 563 -39.02 19.82 -18.93
CA ALA A 563 -38.53 21.19 -19.05
C ALA A 563 -37.94 21.69 -17.71
N PRO A 564 -36.88 22.53 -17.74
CA PRO A 564 -36.27 23.10 -18.95
C PRO A 564 -35.18 22.21 -19.59
N PHE A 565 -34.76 21.15 -18.92
CA PHE A 565 -33.55 20.39 -19.30
C PHE A 565 -33.79 19.25 -20.30
N ASP A 566 -35.02 19.06 -20.76
CA ASP A 566 -35.32 18.30 -21.98
C ASP A 566 -34.72 18.95 -23.24
N ASP A 567 -34.48 20.27 -23.22
CA ASP A 567 -33.78 21.01 -24.27
C ASP A 567 -32.26 21.13 -24.00
N ILE A 568 -31.45 20.71 -24.97
CA ILE A 568 -29.98 20.77 -24.86
C ILE A 568 -29.43 22.19 -24.70
N ARG A 569 -30.15 23.22 -25.17
CA ARG A 569 -29.73 24.62 -25.00
C ARG A 569 -29.75 25.04 -23.54
N ALA A 570 -30.76 24.61 -22.77
CA ALA A 570 -30.83 24.88 -21.34
C ALA A 570 -29.71 24.14 -20.59
N ARG A 571 -29.43 22.89 -20.95
CA ARG A 571 -28.33 22.10 -20.37
C ARG A 571 -26.97 22.74 -20.63
N LYS A 572 -26.66 23.07 -21.88
CA LYS A 572 -25.43 23.78 -22.26
C LYS A 572 -25.29 25.13 -21.54
N ALA A 573 -26.38 25.91 -21.47
CA ALA A 573 -26.37 27.19 -20.77
C ALA A 573 -26.03 27.03 -19.28
N LEU A 574 -26.57 26.00 -18.61
CA LEU A 574 -26.27 25.71 -17.22
C LEU A 574 -24.81 25.26 -17.04
N THR A 575 -24.34 24.34 -17.88
CA THR A 575 -22.95 23.88 -17.89
C THR A 575 -21.99 25.06 -18.03
N TYR A 576 -22.18 25.93 -19.03
CA TYR A 576 -21.35 27.12 -19.23
C TYR A 576 -21.45 28.15 -18.10
N ALA A 577 -22.60 28.29 -17.47
CA ALA A 577 -22.81 29.19 -16.34
C ALA A 577 -22.33 28.64 -14.99
N THR A 578 -21.88 27.37 -14.94
CA THR A 578 -21.42 26.77 -13.69
C THR A 578 -20.11 27.43 -13.26
N ALA A 579 -20.13 28.06 -12.08
CA ALA A 579 -18.96 28.69 -11.46
C ALA A 579 -18.07 27.64 -10.79
N LYS A 580 -17.46 26.77 -11.61
CA LYS A 580 -16.64 25.65 -11.13
C LYS A 580 -15.34 26.15 -10.51
N ALA A 581 -14.76 27.24 -11.02
CA ALA A 581 -13.60 27.88 -10.41
C ALA A 581 -13.90 28.36 -8.97
N ASP A 582 -15.04 29.04 -8.78
CA ASP A 582 -15.48 29.49 -7.46
C ASP A 582 -15.81 28.29 -6.53
N TYR A 583 -16.37 27.21 -7.08
CA TYR A 583 -16.57 25.97 -6.33
C TYR A 583 -15.23 25.41 -5.81
N LEU A 584 -14.22 25.28 -6.68
CA LEU A 584 -12.91 24.77 -6.28
C LEU A 584 -12.23 25.68 -5.25
N GLU A 585 -12.36 27.00 -5.39
CA GLU A 585 -11.80 27.97 -4.43
C GLU A 585 -12.48 27.91 -3.06
N PHE A 586 -13.82 27.99 -3.01
CA PHE A 586 -14.56 28.18 -1.75
C PHE A 586 -15.04 26.88 -1.09
N ILE A 587 -15.17 25.80 -1.86
CA ILE A 587 -15.57 24.48 -1.37
C ILE A 587 -14.35 23.55 -1.34
N GLY A 588 -13.58 23.53 -2.42
CA GLY A 588 -12.39 22.68 -2.54
C GLY A 588 -11.19 23.15 -1.73
N GLN A 589 -11.07 24.44 -1.42
CA GLN A 589 -10.03 25.03 -0.55
C GLN A 589 -8.57 24.71 -0.96
N GLY A 590 -8.34 24.32 -2.21
CA GLY A 590 -7.03 23.86 -2.70
C GLY A 590 -6.74 22.37 -2.47
N GLU A 591 -7.63 21.67 -1.78
CA GLU A 591 -7.52 20.24 -1.41
C GLU A 591 -8.19 19.33 -2.43
N LEU A 592 -9.35 19.74 -2.97
CA LEU A 592 -10.09 18.92 -3.92
C LEU A 592 -9.55 19.02 -5.35
N ARG A 593 -9.28 17.87 -5.96
CA ARG A 593 -8.89 17.77 -7.37
C ARG A 593 -10.10 17.97 -8.28
N SER A 594 -9.98 18.88 -9.24
CA SER A 594 -11.01 19.12 -10.27
C SER A 594 -11.22 17.89 -11.15
N ALA A 595 -12.48 17.52 -11.42
CA ALA A 595 -12.84 16.41 -12.30
C ALA A 595 -13.25 16.89 -13.70
N ASP A 596 -12.61 16.36 -14.75
CA ASP A 596 -13.00 16.61 -16.15
C ASP A 596 -14.03 15.59 -16.69
N SER A 597 -14.05 14.41 -16.08
CA SER A 597 -14.91 13.27 -16.39
C SER A 597 -15.06 12.43 -15.11
N TRP A 598 -15.79 11.32 -15.16
CA TRP A 598 -15.85 10.41 -14.01
C TRP A 598 -14.60 9.53 -13.84
N PHE A 599 -13.58 9.70 -14.70
CA PHE A 599 -12.34 8.95 -14.62
C PHE A 599 -11.18 9.89 -14.25
N PRO A 600 -10.49 9.65 -13.12
CA PRO A 600 -9.29 10.39 -12.78
C PRO A 600 -8.16 10.08 -13.77
N PRO A 601 -7.17 10.98 -13.95
CA PRO A 601 -6.04 10.79 -14.87
C PRO A 601 -5.27 9.46 -14.73
N GLU A 602 -5.24 8.88 -13.53
CA GLU A 602 -4.58 7.61 -13.23
C GLU A 602 -5.38 6.40 -13.72
N SER A 603 -6.68 6.56 -14.01
CA SER A 603 -7.53 5.49 -14.52
C SER A 603 -7.18 5.16 -15.96
N ILE A 604 -7.06 3.86 -16.28
CA ILE A 604 -6.84 3.40 -17.66
C ILE A 604 -7.98 3.79 -18.61
N PHE A 605 -9.18 4.01 -18.06
CA PHE A 605 -10.38 4.42 -18.78
C PHE A 605 -10.44 5.93 -19.02
N HIS A 606 -9.49 6.70 -18.47
CA HIS A 606 -9.41 8.14 -18.67
C HIS A 606 -9.19 8.48 -20.15
N ASN A 607 -10.02 9.39 -20.65
CA ASN A 607 -9.86 10.00 -21.96
C ASN A 607 -9.35 11.44 -21.79
N PRO A 608 -8.08 11.74 -22.10
CA PRO A 608 -7.50 13.06 -21.87
C PRO A 608 -8.11 14.17 -22.73
N ASP A 609 -8.81 13.81 -23.82
CA ASP A 609 -9.50 14.77 -24.69
C ASP A 609 -10.87 15.20 -24.13
N VAL A 610 -11.41 14.48 -23.14
CA VAL A 610 -12.62 14.88 -22.42
C VAL A 610 -12.27 15.95 -21.41
N LYS A 611 -12.92 17.12 -21.53
CA LYS A 611 -12.76 18.26 -20.63
C LYS A 611 -14.12 18.79 -20.17
N GLN A 612 -14.22 19.09 -18.87
CA GLN A 612 -15.44 19.66 -18.34
C GLN A 612 -15.57 21.12 -18.79
N GLU A 613 -16.56 21.41 -19.64
CA GLU A 613 -16.93 22.79 -19.95
C GLU A 613 -17.60 23.42 -18.71
N ALA A 614 -17.11 24.56 -18.26
CA ALA A 614 -17.63 25.37 -17.15
C ALA A 614 -16.99 26.77 -17.22
N ASP A 615 -17.44 27.71 -16.39
CA ASP A 615 -16.85 29.06 -16.28
C ASP A 615 -16.80 29.84 -17.61
N MET A 616 -17.80 29.64 -18.48
CA MET A 616 -17.96 30.30 -19.79
C MET A 616 -19.26 31.12 -19.86
N PRO A 617 -19.52 32.05 -18.92
CA PRO A 617 -20.81 32.74 -18.79
C PRO A 617 -21.25 33.49 -20.06
N GLU A 618 -20.31 33.96 -20.89
CA GLU A 618 -20.61 34.62 -22.17
C GLU A 618 -21.29 33.69 -23.20
N MET A 619 -21.08 32.37 -23.09
CA MET A 619 -21.67 31.36 -23.95
C MET A 619 -23.10 30.99 -23.50
N ALA A 620 -23.45 31.22 -22.24
CA ALA A 620 -24.77 30.89 -21.69
C ALA A 620 -25.87 31.87 -22.15
N ALA A 621 -25.58 33.17 -22.21
CA ALA A 621 -26.58 34.22 -22.50
C ALA A 621 -27.32 34.02 -23.84
N PRO A 622 -26.62 33.75 -24.97
CA PRO A 622 -27.28 33.51 -26.25
C PRO A 622 -28.21 32.29 -26.22
N LEU A 623 -27.79 31.20 -25.56
CA LEU A 623 -28.57 29.97 -25.44
C LEU A 623 -29.84 30.19 -24.60
N VAL A 624 -29.74 30.93 -23.49
CA VAL A 624 -30.89 31.32 -22.67
C VAL A 624 -31.87 32.19 -23.46
N ALA A 625 -31.38 33.18 -24.21
CA ALA A 625 -32.23 34.05 -25.02
C ALA A 625 -32.97 33.27 -26.12
N GLU A 626 -32.28 32.35 -26.79
CA GLU A 626 -32.90 31.46 -27.80
C GLU A 626 -33.95 30.53 -27.16
N TYR A 627 -33.60 29.87 -26.06
CA TYR A 627 -34.52 28.99 -25.35
C TYR A 627 -35.76 29.74 -24.86
N CYS A 628 -35.61 30.89 -24.20
CA CYS A 628 -36.75 31.67 -23.69
C CYS A 628 -37.60 32.29 -24.81
N GLY A 629 -37.01 32.53 -25.99
CA GLY A 629 -37.75 32.95 -27.18
C GLY A 629 -38.72 31.87 -27.66
N ASP A 630 -38.29 30.60 -27.60
CA ASP A 630 -39.09 29.44 -28.03
C ASP A 630 -40.00 28.88 -26.92
N ASN A 631 -39.58 28.99 -25.66
CA ASN A 631 -40.23 28.40 -24.48
C ASN A 631 -40.52 29.44 -23.39
N PRO A 632 -41.33 30.49 -23.67
CA PRO A 632 -41.53 31.61 -22.75
C PRO A 632 -42.20 31.20 -21.42
N ASP A 633 -42.98 30.12 -21.40
CA ASP A 633 -43.65 29.61 -20.19
C ASP A 633 -42.66 29.05 -19.16
N ASN A 634 -41.47 28.64 -19.59
CA ASN A 634 -40.39 28.13 -18.73
C ASN A 634 -39.39 29.23 -18.34
N CYS A 635 -39.71 30.51 -18.63
CA CYS A 635 -38.83 31.63 -18.34
C CYS A 635 -39.56 32.74 -17.58
N SER A 636 -38.80 33.52 -16.82
CA SER A 636 -39.28 34.73 -16.16
C SER A 636 -38.19 35.78 -16.15
N ASP A 637 -38.54 37.03 -16.48
CA ASP A 637 -37.60 38.16 -16.60
C ASP A 637 -36.39 37.88 -17.52
N GLY A 638 -36.58 37.05 -18.56
CA GLY A 638 -35.55 36.70 -19.53
C GLY A 638 -34.58 35.60 -19.09
N LYS A 639 -34.86 34.95 -17.95
CA LYS A 639 -34.07 33.86 -17.38
C LYS A 639 -34.87 32.55 -17.39
N ILE A 640 -34.19 31.41 -17.46
CA ILE A 640 -34.81 30.07 -17.39
C ILE A 640 -35.21 29.78 -15.93
N ASN A 641 -36.42 29.32 -15.68
CA ASN A 641 -36.84 28.90 -14.35
C ASN A 641 -36.32 27.50 -14.06
N MET A 642 -35.71 27.29 -12.90
CA MET A 642 -35.27 25.97 -12.44
C MET A 642 -35.35 25.81 -10.92
N GLU A 643 -35.57 24.60 -10.47
CA GLU A 643 -35.34 24.15 -9.10
C GLU A 643 -33.93 23.56 -8.95
N PHE A 644 -33.24 23.90 -7.86
CA PHE A 644 -31.98 23.30 -7.46
C PHE A 644 -32.18 22.57 -6.13
N GLN A 645 -32.16 21.25 -6.23
CA GLN A 645 -32.33 20.30 -5.14
C GLN A 645 -31.00 19.77 -4.60
N TYR A 646 -30.90 19.53 -3.28
CA TYR A 646 -29.75 18.88 -2.66
C TYR A 646 -30.11 18.24 -1.30
N SER A 647 -29.22 17.39 -0.78
CA SER A 647 -29.39 16.71 0.51
C SER A 647 -28.98 17.59 1.69
N GLY A 648 -29.81 17.69 2.72
CA GLY A 648 -29.52 18.39 3.97
C GLY A 648 -30.33 17.87 5.17
N PRO A 649 -30.23 18.50 6.35
CA PRO A 649 -29.44 19.70 6.64
C PRO A 649 -27.94 19.42 6.60
N SER A 650 -27.19 20.22 5.84
CA SER A 650 -25.73 20.11 5.73
C SER A 650 -25.16 21.48 5.40
N VAL A 651 -24.27 21.99 6.25
CA VAL A 651 -23.66 23.32 6.10
C VAL A 651 -22.86 23.40 4.79
N ILE A 652 -22.15 22.34 4.44
CA ILE A 652 -21.36 22.30 3.21
C ILE A 652 -22.27 22.32 1.97
N GLN A 653 -23.40 21.60 1.98
CA GLN A 653 -24.34 21.63 0.86
C GLN A 653 -25.05 22.98 0.72
N ASP A 654 -25.36 23.67 1.83
CA ASP A 654 -25.85 25.05 1.80
C ASP A 654 -24.83 26.00 1.15
N ARG A 655 -23.54 25.87 1.49
CA ARG A 655 -22.46 26.65 0.86
C ARG A 655 -22.33 26.34 -0.63
N ILE A 656 -22.40 25.06 -1.03
CA ILE A 656 -22.37 24.64 -2.44
C ILE A 656 -23.54 25.27 -3.20
N PHE A 657 -24.75 25.24 -2.63
CA PHE A 657 -25.91 25.90 -3.21
C PHE A 657 -25.64 27.40 -3.43
N ASP A 658 -25.16 28.11 -2.41
CA ASP A 658 -24.94 29.56 -2.48
C ASP A 658 -23.89 29.93 -3.55
N VAL A 659 -22.79 29.18 -3.64
CA VAL A 659 -21.73 29.39 -4.65
C VAL A 659 -22.26 29.16 -6.06
N LEU A 660 -22.87 27.99 -6.32
CA LEU A 660 -23.33 27.65 -7.67
C LEU A 660 -24.51 28.51 -8.11
N ALA A 661 -25.47 28.78 -7.21
CA ALA A 661 -26.63 29.63 -7.51
C ALA A 661 -26.22 31.07 -7.85
N ALA A 662 -25.14 31.60 -7.25
CA ALA A 662 -24.60 32.91 -7.61
C ALA A 662 -24.10 32.95 -9.07
N GLY A 663 -23.43 31.89 -9.53
CA GLY A 663 -23.01 31.74 -10.93
C GLY A 663 -24.19 31.63 -11.90
N TYR A 664 -25.27 30.96 -11.48
CA TYR A 664 -26.47 30.77 -12.30
C TYR A 664 -27.41 31.97 -12.35
N GLU A 665 -27.42 32.84 -11.33
CA GLU A 665 -28.36 33.96 -11.18
C GLU A 665 -28.55 34.79 -12.46
N PRO A 666 -27.52 35.15 -13.24
CA PRO A 666 -27.71 35.98 -14.42
C PRO A 666 -28.57 35.34 -15.54
N TYR A 667 -28.67 34.01 -15.54
CA TYR A 667 -29.26 33.22 -16.63
C TYR A 667 -30.48 32.40 -16.19
N PHE A 668 -30.56 32.08 -14.90
CA PHE A 668 -31.58 31.21 -14.31
C PHE A 668 -32.25 31.87 -13.11
N ASN A 669 -33.57 31.65 -12.98
CA ASN A 669 -34.29 31.90 -11.73
C ASN A 669 -34.26 30.62 -10.90
N VAL A 670 -33.34 30.55 -9.95
CA VAL A 670 -33.09 29.36 -9.12
C VAL A 670 -34.00 29.34 -7.91
N THR A 671 -34.80 28.28 -7.78
CA THR A 671 -35.56 27.99 -6.56
C THR A 671 -34.80 26.96 -5.73
N LYS A 672 -34.52 27.29 -4.47
CA LYS A 672 -33.83 26.40 -3.52
C LYS A 672 -34.80 25.31 -3.03
N ASP A 673 -34.41 24.05 -3.17
CA ASP A 673 -35.10 22.91 -2.56
C ASP A 673 -34.13 22.05 -1.75
N MET A 674 -34.37 21.90 -0.45
CA MET A 674 -33.51 21.12 0.44
C MET A 674 -34.33 20.00 1.03
N LEU A 675 -33.82 18.78 0.90
CA LEU A 675 -34.50 17.56 1.34
C LEU A 675 -33.61 16.73 2.27
N LEU A 676 -34.24 15.95 3.13
CA LEU A 676 -33.56 14.87 3.83
C LEU A 676 -33.01 13.85 2.83
N GLN A 677 -31.90 13.17 3.15
CA GLN A 677 -31.19 12.29 2.20
C GLN A 677 -32.11 11.21 1.58
N ASP A 678 -32.93 10.54 2.39
CA ASP A 678 -33.86 9.52 1.90
C ASP A 678 -34.93 10.08 0.95
N ASP A 679 -35.44 11.27 1.27
CA ASP A 679 -36.39 11.98 0.42
C ASP A 679 -35.72 12.45 -0.87
N HIS A 680 -34.47 12.92 -0.80
CA HIS A 680 -33.66 13.31 -1.95
C HIS A 680 -33.46 12.12 -2.90
N ILE A 681 -33.01 10.96 -2.40
CA ILE A 681 -32.88 9.72 -3.18
C ILE A 681 -34.22 9.32 -3.80
N THR A 682 -35.29 9.34 -3.00
CA THR A 682 -36.62 8.92 -3.46
C THR A 682 -37.13 9.83 -4.57
N GLN A 683 -37.02 11.14 -4.42
CA GLN A 683 -37.46 12.12 -5.41
C GLN A 683 -36.63 12.06 -6.69
N THR A 684 -35.31 11.92 -6.59
CA THR A 684 -34.42 11.68 -7.73
C THR A 684 -34.86 10.43 -8.51
N ALA A 685 -35.15 9.34 -7.81
CA ALA A 685 -35.57 8.08 -8.44
C ALA A 685 -36.89 8.16 -9.20
N ILE A 686 -37.86 8.95 -8.72
CA ILE A 686 -39.13 9.20 -9.42
C ILE A 686 -39.07 10.38 -10.40
N GLY A 687 -37.90 11.04 -10.54
CA GLY A 687 -37.70 12.15 -11.47
C GLY A 687 -38.32 13.48 -11.02
N GLN A 688 -38.54 13.65 -9.71
CA GLN A 688 -39.01 14.89 -9.11
C GLN A 688 -37.84 15.81 -8.76
N PHE A 689 -37.15 16.31 -9.79
CA PHE A 689 -36.07 17.31 -9.65
C PHE A 689 -35.82 17.96 -11.02
N ASP A 690 -35.44 19.23 -11.08
CA ASP A 690 -34.94 19.85 -12.33
C ASP A 690 -33.42 19.66 -12.43
N PHE A 691 -32.71 20.13 -11.41
CA PHE A 691 -31.25 20.10 -11.27
C PHE A 691 -30.87 19.79 -9.82
N LEU A 692 -29.80 19.03 -9.61
CA LEU A 692 -29.32 18.69 -8.28
C LEU A 692 -27.81 18.41 -8.23
N THR A 693 -27.21 18.44 -7.04
CA THR A 693 -25.84 17.98 -6.78
C THR A 693 -25.82 16.59 -6.15
N TRP A 694 -24.86 15.76 -6.56
CA TRP A 694 -24.76 14.36 -6.15
C TRP A 694 -23.30 13.89 -6.08
N ARG A 695 -23.09 12.74 -5.43
CA ARG A 695 -21.83 12.00 -5.42
C ARG A 695 -22.08 10.54 -5.83
N GLN A 696 -21.39 10.06 -6.86
CA GLN A 696 -21.51 8.69 -7.40
C GLN A 696 -20.35 8.35 -8.35
N MET A 697 -20.45 7.23 -9.07
CA MET A 697 -19.54 6.77 -10.13
C MET A 697 -18.19 6.33 -9.58
N GLY A 698 -18.22 5.36 -8.67
CA GLY A 698 -17.04 4.90 -7.97
C GLY A 698 -16.61 3.46 -8.15
N ALA A 699 -17.18 2.80 -9.16
CA ALA A 699 -16.70 1.51 -9.59
C ALA A 699 -15.41 1.70 -10.40
N ARG A 700 -14.32 1.09 -9.93
CA ARG A 700 -13.03 1.11 -10.65
C ARG A 700 -13.13 0.40 -12.00
N ASN A 701 -13.93 -0.67 -12.07
CA ASN A 701 -14.43 -1.19 -13.33
C ASN A 701 -15.71 -0.42 -13.67
N PRO A 702 -15.71 0.42 -14.71
CA PRO A 702 -16.84 1.29 -15.05
C PRO A 702 -18.12 0.54 -15.41
N ASP A 703 -18.04 -0.77 -15.69
CA ASP A 703 -19.25 -1.55 -15.90
C ASP A 703 -20.14 -1.60 -14.66
N GLY A 704 -19.54 -1.58 -13.45
CA GLY A 704 -20.27 -1.47 -12.18
C GLY A 704 -21.11 -0.19 -12.07
N ASP A 705 -20.79 0.83 -12.87
CA ASP A 705 -21.54 2.09 -12.96
C ASP A 705 -22.44 2.19 -14.20
N GLY A 706 -22.46 1.17 -15.06
CA GLY A 706 -23.26 1.14 -16.29
C GLY A 706 -24.75 1.37 -16.03
N VAL A 707 -25.28 0.90 -14.89
CA VAL A 707 -26.69 1.09 -14.51
C VAL A 707 -27.11 2.56 -14.42
N TRP A 708 -26.19 3.47 -14.11
CA TRP A 708 -26.47 4.91 -13.98
C TRP A 708 -26.64 5.60 -15.34
N ILE A 709 -26.25 4.93 -16.43
CA ILE A 709 -26.18 5.54 -17.76
C ILE A 709 -26.88 4.72 -18.85
N VAL A 710 -27.20 3.44 -18.67
CA VAL A 710 -27.90 2.68 -19.73
C VAL A 710 -29.37 3.11 -19.88
N CYS A 711 -29.93 2.96 -21.09
CA CYS A 711 -31.35 3.26 -21.34
C CYS A 711 -32.29 2.29 -20.60
N ASP A 712 -31.88 1.03 -20.43
CA ASP A 712 -32.68 -0.01 -19.75
C ASP A 712 -32.99 0.32 -18.28
N ALA A 713 -32.18 1.18 -17.66
CA ALA A 713 -32.38 1.64 -16.30
C ALA A 713 -33.39 2.80 -16.18
N ILE A 714 -34.03 3.21 -17.29
CA ILE A 714 -35.04 4.28 -17.32
C ILE A 714 -36.44 3.71 -17.21
N GLY A 715 -37.13 4.05 -16.11
CA GLY A 715 -38.52 3.68 -15.85
C GLY A 715 -39.27 4.76 -15.08
N PHE A 716 -40.44 4.43 -14.50
CA PHE A 716 -41.08 5.33 -13.52
C PHE A 716 -40.14 5.56 -12.32
N LEU A 717 -39.62 4.47 -11.76
CA LEU A 717 -38.41 4.47 -10.95
C LEU A 717 -37.24 4.23 -11.90
N SER A 718 -36.23 5.09 -11.86
CA SER A 718 -35.11 5.11 -12.81
C SER A 718 -33.81 5.21 -12.03
N LEU A 719 -32.82 4.34 -12.26
CA LEU A 719 -31.47 4.53 -11.69
C LEU A 719 -30.59 5.41 -12.58
N ASN A 720 -30.87 5.46 -13.87
CA ASN A 720 -30.35 6.53 -14.72
C ASN A 720 -31.05 7.85 -14.32
N TRP A 721 -30.47 8.56 -13.35
CA TRP A 721 -31.10 9.70 -12.71
C TRP A 721 -31.39 10.84 -13.69
N PRO A 722 -30.48 11.23 -14.61
CA PRO A 722 -30.80 12.24 -15.64
C PRO A 722 -31.92 11.82 -16.59
N ARG A 723 -32.32 10.55 -16.60
CA ARG A 723 -33.34 9.97 -17.51
C ARG A 723 -32.98 10.14 -18.98
N TYR A 724 -31.68 10.16 -19.28
CA TYR A 724 -31.16 10.40 -20.61
C TYR A 724 -30.78 9.08 -21.30
N CYS A 725 -31.46 8.78 -22.40
CA CYS A 725 -31.19 7.61 -23.23
C CYS A 725 -30.38 7.99 -24.48
N SER A 726 -29.22 7.36 -24.64
CA SER A 726 -28.39 7.41 -25.83
C SER A 726 -28.23 5.99 -26.38
N PRO A 727 -28.97 5.60 -27.43
CA PRO A 727 -28.84 4.27 -28.03
C PRO A 727 -27.42 3.95 -28.53
N GLU A 728 -26.69 4.98 -28.97
CA GLU A 728 -25.29 4.86 -29.40
C GLU A 728 -24.36 4.53 -28.23
N ARG A 729 -24.52 5.20 -27.07
CA ARG A 729 -23.77 4.86 -25.86
C ARG A 729 -24.06 3.44 -25.40
N ASP A 730 -25.34 3.07 -25.40
CA ASP A 730 -25.79 1.74 -25.06
C ASP A 730 -25.12 0.68 -25.96
N GLU A 731 -25.08 0.91 -27.28
CA GLU A 731 -24.37 0.03 -28.22
C GLU A 731 -22.90 -0.14 -27.85
N ILE A 732 -22.18 0.95 -27.57
CA ILE A 732 -20.76 0.91 -27.14
C ILE A 732 -20.60 0.09 -25.85
N ILE A 733 -21.42 0.33 -24.83
CA ILE A 733 -21.36 -0.40 -23.54
C ILE A 733 -21.62 -1.89 -23.76
N PHE A 734 -22.66 -2.24 -24.53
CA PHE A 734 -23.05 -3.63 -24.73
C PHE A 734 -22.06 -4.40 -25.62
N GLU A 735 -21.42 -3.73 -26.58
CA GLU A 735 -20.30 -4.31 -27.33
C GLU A 735 -19.09 -4.55 -26.42
N ALA A 736 -18.73 -3.59 -25.57
CA ALA A 736 -17.65 -3.75 -24.59
C ALA A 736 -17.89 -4.93 -23.65
N ARG A 737 -19.11 -5.07 -23.11
CA ARG A 737 -19.51 -6.21 -22.27
C ARG A 737 -19.33 -7.55 -22.97
N GLY A 738 -19.56 -7.63 -24.28
CA GLY A 738 -19.37 -8.87 -25.04
C GLY A 738 -17.92 -9.16 -25.46
N ASN A 739 -16.96 -8.28 -25.17
CA ASN A 739 -15.63 -8.31 -25.77
C ASN A 739 -14.53 -8.78 -24.80
N THR A 740 -13.84 -9.87 -25.15
CA THR A 740 -12.73 -10.39 -24.35
C THR A 740 -11.42 -9.63 -24.56
N ASP A 741 -11.30 -8.81 -25.60
CA ASP A 741 -10.13 -7.95 -25.85
C ASP A 741 -10.16 -6.74 -24.90
N ARG A 742 -9.25 -6.73 -23.91
CA ARG A 742 -9.20 -5.69 -22.87
C ARG A 742 -8.90 -4.30 -23.41
N ASP A 743 -8.03 -4.17 -24.42
CA ASP A 743 -7.69 -2.86 -25.00
C ASP A 743 -8.92 -2.26 -25.71
N ALA A 744 -9.70 -3.10 -26.38
CA ALA A 744 -10.95 -2.69 -27.01
C ALA A 744 -12.00 -2.27 -25.97
N VAL A 745 -12.13 -2.98 -24.85
CA VAL A 745 -13.01 -2.60 -23.73
C VAL A 745 -12.61 -1.26 -23.14
N VAL A 746 -11.32 -1.05 -22.89
CA VAL A 746 -10.79 0.22 -22.37
C VAL A 746 -11.10 1.37 -23.32
N GLN A 747 -10.88 1.18 -24.63
CA GLN A 747 -11.20 2.19 -25.63
C GLN A 747 -12.70 2.50 -25.69
N ALA A 748 -13.56 1.49 -25.61
CA ALA A 748 -15.01 1.69 -25.61
C ALA A 748 -15.47 2.57 -24.44
N TRP A 749 -14.92 2.38 -23.24
CA TRP A 749 -15.23 3.23 -22.08
C TRP A 749 -14.72 4.68 -22.22
N LYS A 750 -13.60 4.90 -22.93
CA LYS A 750 -13.16 6.25 -23.29
C LYS A 750 -14.15 6.94 -24.23
N ASP A 751 -14.78 6.19 -25.13
CA ASP A 751 -15.80 6.70 -26.04
C ASP A 751 -17.13 6.95 -25.32
N VAL A 752 -17.48 6.12 -24.32
CA VAL A 752 -18.62 6.35 -23.42
C VAL A 752 -18.44 7.67 -22.66
N ALA A 753 -17.25 7.96 -22.14
CA ALA A 753 -16.96 9.23 -21.45
C ALA A 753 -17.20 10.45 -22.36
N VAL A 754 -16.80 10.37 -23.64
CA VAL A 754 -17.10 11.40 -24.64
C VAL A 754 -18.61 11.58 -24.81
N ASN A 755 -19.36 10.48 -24.99
CA ASN A 755 -20.81 10.55 -25.18
C ASN A 755 -21.53 11.20 -23.98
N VAL A 756 -21.10 10.85 -22.76
CA VAL A 756 -21.68 11.46 -21.55
C VAL A 756 -21.38 12.94 -21.49
N GLN A 757 -20.16 13.37 -21.80
CA GLN A 757 -19.81 14.78 -21.84
C GLN A 757 -20.63 15.56 -22.88
N GLU A 758 -20.78 15.01 -24.09
CA GLU A 758 -21.53 15.65 -25.18
C GLU A 758 -23.06 15.72 -24.94
N SER A 759 -23.58 14.95 -23.98
CA SER A 759 -24.99 14.97 -23.60
C SER A 759 -25.38 16.19 -22.75
N TYR A 760 -24.40 16.80 -22.08
CA TYR A 760 -24.57 17.86 -21.07
C TYR A 760 -25.54 17.47 -19.95
N THR A 761 -25.56 16.20 -19.57
CA THR A 761 -26.42 15.69 -18.49
C THR A 761 -25.80 15.84 -17.11
N TYR A 762 -24.48 15.91 -17.07
CA TYR A 762 -23.66 16.07 -15.88
C TYR A 762 -22.74 17.31 -16.01
N VAL A 763 -22.39 17.89 -14.87
CA VAL A 763 -21.29 18.85 -14.72
C VAL A 763 -20.38 18.31 -13.63
N MET A 764 -19.24 17.76 -14.03
CA MET A 764 -18.24 17.20 -13.12
C MET A 764 -17.54 18.32 -12.34
N LEU A 765 -17.53 18.21 -11.01
CA LEU A 765 -16.95 19.22 -10.14
C LEU A 765 -15.58 18.76 -9.65
N THR A 766 -15.53 17.68 -8.88
CA THR A 766 -14.30 17.20 -8.23
C THR A 766 -14.25 15.67 -8.12
N HIS A 767 -13.05 15.13 -8.20
CA HIS A 767 -12.75 13.78 -7.70
C HIS A 767 -12.88 13.83 -6.17
N THR A 768 -13.72 12.97 -5.60
CA THR A 768 -14.04 13.01 -4.17
C THR A 768 -12.86 12.46 -3.38
N LEU A 769 -12.23 13.32 -2.58
CA LEU A 769 -11.22 12.91 -1.63
C LEU A 769 -11.87 12.14 -0.47
N TRP A 770 -11.42 10.92 -0.26
CA TRP A 770 -11.65 10.13 0.94
C TRP A 770 -10.41 10.16 1.79
N ASN A 771 -10.57 10.51 3.07
CA ASN A 771 -9.57 10.37 4.10
C ASN A 771 -9.99 9.25 5.04
N ALA A 772 -9.07 8.31 5.24
CA ALA A 772 -9.17 7.34 6.29
C ALA A 772 -7.95 7.44 7.19
N THR A 773 -8.18 7.61 8.48
CA THR A 773 -7.12 7.75 9.46
C THR A 773 -7.29 6.72 10.55
N TYR A 774 -6.19 6.10 10.98
CA TYR A 774 -6.14 5.16 12.10
C TYR A 774 -5.14 5.61 13.16
N ASP A 775 -5.48 5.36 14.43
CA ASP A 775 -4.58 5.55 15.58
C ASP A 775 -3.27 4.74 15.35
N PRO A 776 -2.09 5.25 15.73
CA PRO A 776 -0.82 4.56 15.52
C PRO A 776 -0.81 3.11 16.00
N LYS A 777 -1.54 2.84 17.10
CA LYS A 777 -1.63 1.49 17.68
C LYS A 777 -2.46 0.52 16.83
N VAL A 778 -3.24 1.00 15.86
CA VAL A 778 -4.03 0.15 14.96
C VAL A 778 -3.15 -0.24 13.78
N ARG A 779 -2.98 -1.54 13.58
CA ARG A 779 -2.20 -2.12 12.48
C ARG A 779 -3.09 -3.02 11.62
N GLY A 780 -2.63 -3.40 10.43
CA GLY A 780 -3.32 -4.40 9.60
C GLY A 780 -4.46 -3.89 8.71
N ALA A 781 -4.60 -2.57 8.54
CA ALA A 781 -5.70 -1.96 7.79
C ALA A 781 -5.72 -2.31 6.29
N CYS A 782 -4.55 -2.54 5.69
CA CYS A 782 -4.37 -2.88 4.27
C CYS A 782 -3.79 -4.28 4.04
N ASP A 783 -3.67 -5.12 5.08
CA ASP A 783 -2.84 -6.33 5.02
C ASP A 783 -3.60 -7.57 4.52
N PHE A 784 -4.85 -7.41 4.11
CA PHE A 784 -5.66 -8.53 3.64
C PHE A 784 -5.12 -9.09 2.33
N LYS A 785 -5.07 -10.42 2.25
CA LYS A 785 -4.65 -11.17 1.06
C LYS A 785 -5.75 -12.14 0.69
N PHE A 786 -5.99 -12.29 -0.61
CA PHE A 786 -6.86 -13.34 -1.13
C PHE A 786 -6.19 -14.72 -1.06
N PRO A 787 -6.93 -15.85 -1.24
CA PRO A 787 -6.38 -17.19 -1.13
C PRO A 787 -5.23 -17.50 -2.09
N ASP A 788 -5.18 -16.80 -3.22
CA ASP A 788 -4.12 -16.93 -4.23
C ASP A 788 -2.92 -16.00 -3.97
N GLY A 789 -2.93 -15.27 -2.86
CA GLY A 789 -1.89 -14.32 -2.45
C GLY A 789 -2.02 -12.93 -3.08
N THR A 790 -2.96 -12.72 -3.99
CA THR A 790 -3.21 -11.39 -4.56
C THR A 790 -3.87 -10.46 -3.56
N GLU A 791 -3.74 -9.16 -3.78
CA GLU A 791 -4.21 -8.13 -2.85
C GLU A 791 -5.51 -7.48 -3.32
N PRO A 792 -6.44 -7.14 -2.42
CA PRO A 792 -7.50 -6.21 -2.72
C PRO A 792 -6.90 -4.82 -2.94
N TYR A 793 -7.64 -3.98 -3.66
CA TYR A 793 -7.35 -2.56 -3.60
C TYR A 793 -7.60 -2.04 -2.16
N CYS A 794 -6.56 -1.53 -1.48
CA CYS A 794 -6.73 -0.96 -0.15
C CYS A 794 -7.54 0.35 -0.23
N ARG A 795 -8.85 0.23 -0.11
CA ARG A 795 -9.72 1.37 0.19
C ARG A 795 -9.63 1.52 1.69
N GLY A 796 -8.91 2.53 2.18
CA GLY A 796 -8.69 2.79 3.62
C GLY A 796 -9.94 2.92 4.50
N THR A 797 -11.15 2.59 4.02
CA THR A 797 -12.54 2.89 4.43
C THR A 797 -13.14 4.03 3.62
N GLY A 798 -14.41 3.88 3.22
CA GLY A 798 -15.14 4.89 2.45
C GLY A 798 -15.72 4.42 1.10
N GLY A 799 -15.47 3.20 0.62
CA GLY A 799 -16.04 2.81 -0.68
C GLY A 799 -15.78 1.39 -1.19
N GLY A 800 -15.25 0.49 -0.36
CA GLY A 800 -15.09 -0.93 -0.68
C GLY A 800 -14.28 -1.63 0.41
N TYR A 801 -14.19 -2.96 0.28
CA TYR A 801 -13.88 -3.97 1.29
C TYR A 801 -12.66 -3.67 2.16
N GLY A 802 -12.82 -2.79 3.16
CA GLY A 802 -11.90 -2.71 4.29
C GLY A 802 -12.02 -4.00 5.07
N SER A 803 -11.02 -4.87 4.98
CA SER A 803 -11.00 -6.11 5.76
C SER A 803 -10.61 -5.78 7.19
N TYR A 804 -11.61 -5.61 8.05
CA TYR A 804 -11.38 -5.50 9.50
C TYR A 804 -10.79 -6.78 10.11
N SER A 805 -10.79 -7.88 9.35
CA SER A 805 -10.34 -9.20 9.79
C SER A 805 -8.82 -9.29 10.03
N THR A 806 -8.05 -8.42 9.37
CA THR A 806 -6.58 -8.32 9.53
C THR A 806 -6.16 -7.24 10.49
N MET A 807 -7.08 -6.42 11.00
CA MET A 807 -6.74 -5.34 11.92
C MET A 807 -6.45 -5.88 13.32
N TRP A 808 -5.52 -5.22 14.02
CA TRP A 808 -5.12 -5.57 15.39
C TRP A 808 -4.52 -4.35 16.12
N PHE A 809 -4.32 -4.49 17.43
CA PHE A 809 -3.71 -3.46 18.26
C PHE A 809 -2.25 -3.80 18.61
N GLU A 810 -1.36 -2.84 18.47
CA GLU A 810 0.01 -2.87 19.00
C GLU A 810 0.02 -2.62 20.51
N GLU A 811 1.00 -3.21 21.22
CA GLU A 811 1.13 -3.19 22.69
C GLU A 811 1.47 -1.82 23.30
#